data_AF-A0A946IUI7-F1
#
_entry.id   AF-A0A946IUI7-F1
#
_cell.length_a   1.000
_cell.length_b   1.000
_cell.length_c   1.000
_cell.angle_alpha   90.00
_cell.angle_beta   90.00
_cell.angle_gamma   90.00
#
_symmetry.space_group_name_H-M   'P 1'
#
loop_
_entity.id
_entity.type
_entity.pdbx_description
1 polymer ?
#
loop_
_entity_poly.entity_id
_entity_poly.type
_entity_poly.pdbx_seq_one_letter_code
_entity_poly.pdbx_strand_id
1 'polypeptide(L)'
;MNDIEGLIPLSDGEELPVAPERPEESLEWVIETYRKHQLPQVTSWLNEDLVKGRRNKTLIPLTLLDVNPIDHRQSLLEIVFPAPRVINENLLDVNSLKIMLDAGSGMGKTTFLMHYLEELLDKPAHQIYSLPIYFHLGNIPEGGGFQQFRESVNRQIIDVILLEKEENPDLFLDEDLLQITLNSIFSYSKFMFLLDGFDQLHPQDRFRFFVDSFLEDNAFRSNFVLLSSRKFEFGSLATDAVVKRGEGAAFQMAFQELSAEESSLYIGGASKNIAVKELAAYTPEILLTPILLRMIRGLSEMEELEGLNNRDEIYSKWFKHLLSQDDLDAKENILDKCISQLAEISFQQMVDGKIQRFQKEEPGFDKSEIQMEKFDLLMQGDDIAPGWKGIIQQTPRRWEFCHPSYQEYFAARHLANMPDWQEIVRKNCGDEKWHEAFKILAGMVSGKELFDIFIEEGAVMLAGNSLAEVQDLPEGQSLLVRQLLKYQCHESLPQFKPCRLIRVKDVWKSNDEEYLQSLLKRLLKREHRDSRILFSVFELVLFKNDLDIHELLDNFDWEPIRKLEELQAFLNESRDGNQVSLSKIKKFGEMVTVPKGRFIYQEEDDEEDKINLEEFSIMKFPATNALYAQFDPQHKTRYPRYSWEEDQPVIGINYFESVIFSLWLGLRLPTEKEWEKAARGTDGRVYPWGEAMGYEKGFANTCDFMECKTNSVTELEPGMSPYGCFDMAGNVWEWCMQLNASKHSTTRIVRGGSWMNYLVHAKCFFRNSFDPAERYLAVGLRCVSGSRFTEIESEDTDDE
;
A
#
# COMPACT_ATOMS: atom_id res chain seq x y z
N MET A 1 34.58 16.53 40.94
CA MET A 1 34.89 17.90 41.38
C MET A 1 33.59 18.65 41.48
N ASN A 2 33.14 18.78 42.73
CA ASN A 2 32.24 19.74 43.37
C ASN A 2 31.44 20.77 42.56
N ASP A 3 30.27 21.05 43.15
CA ASP A 3 29.49 22.30 43.13
C ASP A 3 28.31 22.41 42.16
N ILE A 4 27.19 21.74 42.50
CA ILE A 4 25.84 22.33 42.45
C ILE A 4 25.05 21.82 43.67
N GLU A 5 25.44 22.26 44.87
CA GLU A 5 24.57 22.26 46.05
C GLU A 5 23.95 23.65 46.18
N GLY A 6 22.61 23.71 46.25
CA GLY A 6 21.90 24.90 46.70
C GLY A 6 20.72 25.27 45.81
N LEU A 7 19.55 24.69 46.13
CA LEU A 7 18.24 25.35 46.18
C LEU A 7 17.14 24.30 46.46
N ILE A 8 17.10 23.76 47.68
CA ILE A 8 15.89 23.19 48.27
C ILE A 8 15.80 23.75 49.70
N PRO A 9 14.69 24.41 50.10
CA PRO A 9 14.51 24.80 51.48
C PRO A 9 14.26 23.53 52.31
N LEU A 10 15.19 23.22 53.21
CA LEU A 10 14.98 22.26 54.28
C LEU A 10 13.93 22.85 55.24
N SER A 11 12.72 22.31 55.23
CA SER A 11 11.75 22.53 56.30
C SER A 11 12.12 21.68 57.51
N ASP A 12 12.27 22.34 58.66
CA ASP A 12 12.50 21.72 59.95
C ASP A 12 11.44 20.67 60.30
N GLY A 13 11.89 19.46 60.63
CA GLY A 13 11.26 18.64 61.68
C GLY A 13 9.96 17.91 61.37
N GLU A 14 9.84 17.21 60.24
CA GLU A 14 8.92 16.09 60.12
C GLU A 14 9.69 14.76 60.20
N GLU A 15 9.28 13.89 61.11
CA GLU A 15 9.79 12.54 61.30
C GLU A 15 9.74 11.78 59.97
N LEU A 16 10.84 11.10 59.60
CA LEU A 16 10.83 10.10 58.53
C LEU A 16 9.65 9.14 58.77
N PRO A 17 8.80 8.86 57.76
CA PRO A 17 7.72 7.91 57.96
C PRO A 17 8.33 6.57 58.39
N VAL A 18 7.86 6.06 59.52
CA VAL A 18 8.10 4.68 59.94
C VAL A 18 7.82 3.79 58.74
N ALA A 19 8.75 2.89 58.39
CA ALA A 19 8.52 1.89 57.34
C ALA A 19 7.14 1.25 57.58
N PRO A 20 6.26 1.20 56.57
CA PRO A 20 4.86 0.80 56.78
C PRO A 20 4.82 -0.56 57.48
N GLU A 21 3.97 -0.69 58.51
CA GLU A 21 3.84 -1.92 59.31
C GLU A 21 3.37 -3.11 58.45
N ARG A 22 2.79 -2.83 57.28
CA ARG A 22 2.27 -3.80 56.31
C ARG A 22 2.90 -3.61 54.94
N PRO A 23 3.39 -4.69 54.30
CA PRO A 23 4.04 -4.61 52.99
C PRO A 23 3.14 -4.03 51.89
N GLU A 24 1.84 -4.31 51.91
CA GLU A 24 0.84 -3.84 50.93
C GLU A 24 0.59 -2.33 50.92
N GLU A 25 1.01 -1.61 51.97
CA GLU A 25 0.92 -0.14 52.06
C GLU A 25 2.16 0.56 51.46
N SER A 26 3.25 -0.19 51.26
CA SER A 26 4.48 0.34 50.67
C SER A 26 4.40 0.37 49.15
N LEU A 27 4.51 1.57 48.57
CA LEU A 27 4.62 1.75 47.12
C LEU A 27 5.81 0.99 46.54
N GLU A 28 6.97 1.05 47.22
CA GLU A 28 8.21 0.41 46.79
C GLU A 28 8.07 -1.11 46.79
N TRP A 29 7.50 -1.67 47.87
CA TRP A 29 7.28 -3.12 47.97
C TRP A 29 6.30 -3.61 46.90
N VAL A 30 5.18 -2.91 46.68
CA VAL A 30 4.19 -3.28 45.65
C VAL A 30 4.83 -3.28 44.25
N ILE A 31 5.65 -2.27 43.94
CA ILE A 31 6.34 -2.18 42.65
C ILE A 31 7.36 -3.31 42.50
N GLU A 32 8.19 -3.55 43.51
CA GLU A 32 9.22 -4.60 43.46
C GLU A 32 8.62 -6.00 43.37
N THR A 33 7.58 -6.28 44.17
CA THR A 33 6.88 -7.58 44.16
C THR A 33 6.20 -7.85 42.82
N TYR A 34 5.51 -6.86 42.25
CA TYR A 34 4.95 -7.01 40.90
C TYR A 34 6.05 -7.30 39.87
N ARG A 35 7.15 -6.53 39.88
CA ARG A 35 8.24 -6.70 38.91
C ARG A 35 8.90 -8.08 39.02
N LYS A 36 9.08 -8.58 40.24
CA LYS A 36 9.62 -9.91 40.55
C LYS A 36 8.79 -11.02 39.90
N HIS A 37 7.46 -10.96 40.01
CA HIS A 37 6.56 -12.02 39.49
C HIS A 37 6.18 -11.83 38.02
N GLN A 38 6.16 -10.60 37.52
CA GLN A 38 5.81 -10.32 36.14
C GLN A 38 6.93 -10.73 35.17
N LEU A 39 8.20 -10.54 35.55
CA LEU A 39 9.34 -10.84 34.67
C LEU A 39 9.35 -12.32 34.22
N PRO A 40 9.29 -13.33 35.11
CA PRO A 40 9.24 -14.73 34.70
C PRO A 40 8.06 -15.07 33.78
N GLN A 41 6.88 -14.48 34.02
CA GLN A 41 5.69 -14.71 33.20
C GLN A 41 5.87 -14.19 31.77
N VAL A 42 6.36 -12.96 31.63
CA VAL A 42 6.65 -12.34 30.32
C VAL A 42 7.75 -13.12 29.60
N THR A 43 8.81 -13.51 30.31
CA THR A 43 9.89 -14.33 29.77
C THR A 43 9.38 -15.69 29.30
N SER A 44 8.49 -16.35 30.06
CA SER A 44 7.87 -17.62 29.69
C SER A 44 7.02 -17.46 28.43
N TRP A 45 6.17 -16.44 28.41
CA TRP A 45 5.33 -16.12 27.25
C TRP A 45 6.17 -15.90 25.98
N LEU A 46 7.25 -15.12 26.07
CA LEU A 46 8.16 -14.89 24.95
C LEU A 46 8.86 -16.17 24.50
N ASN A 47 9.22 -17.05 25.42
CA ASN A 47 9.85 -18.33 25.07
C ASN A 47 8.88 -19.32 24.41
N GLU A 48 7.59 -19.23 24.71
CA GLU A 48 6.54 -20.01 24.06
C GLU A 48 6.16 -19.42 22.68
N ASP A 49 6.09 -18.10 22.57
CA ASP A 49 5.72 -17.43 21.32
C ASP A 49 6.86 -17.41 20.30
N LEU A 50 8.11 -17.23 20.73
CA LEU A 50 9.24 -17.20 19.81
C LEU A 50 9.64 -18.61 19.37
N VAL A 51 10.18 -18.71 18.15
CA VAL A 51 10.77 -19.96 17.65
C VAL A 51 11.90 -20.41 18.58
N LYS A 52 12.00 -21.72 18.84
CA LYS A 52 13.02 -22.29 19.72
C LYS A 52 14.43 -21.93 19.23
N GLY A 53 15.25 -21.32 20.08
CA GLY A 53 16.61 -20.96 19.71
C GLY A 53 17.16 -19.79 20.52
N ARG A 54 18.29 -19.23 20.07
CA ARG A 54 18.86 -18.03 20.68
C ARG A 54 18.00 -16.81 20.32
N ARG A 55 17.58 -16.04 21.31
CA ARG A 55 16.69 -14.86 21.15
C ARG A 55 17.18 -13.84 20.13
N ASN A 56 18.48 -13.56 20.11
CA ASN A 56 19.08 -12.67 19.12
C ASN A 56 18.99 -13.17 17.66
N LYS A 57 18.57 -14.42 17.45
CA LYS A 57 18.29 -14.99 16.14
C LYS A 57 16.80 -15.20 15.91
N THR A 58 15.97 -15.33 16.95
CA THR A 58 14.55 -15.71 16.86
C THR A 58 13.59 -14.53 17.04
N LEU A 59 14.10 -13.38 17.47
CA LEU A 59 13.40 -12.11 17.47
C LEU A 59 13.79 -11.32 16.21
N ILE A 60 12.78 -10.78 15.52
CA ILE A 60 13.01 -9.90 14.37
C ILE A 60 13.33 -8.50 14.92
N PRO A 61 14.49 -7.91 14.58
CA PRO A 61 14.78 -6.54 14.95
C PRO A 61 13.82 -5.63 14.17
N LEU A 62 12.93 -4.94 14.87
CA LEU A 62 12.03 -3.97 14.27
C LEU A 62 12.54 -2.57 14.57
N THR A 63 13.00 -1.88 13.52
CA THR A 63 13.40 -0.49 13.62
C THR A 63 12.16 0.40 13.66
N LEU A 64 12.18 1.41 14.53
CA LEU A 64 11.05 2.32 14.72
C LEU A 64 11.24 3.59 13.88
N LEU A 65 10.16 4.05 13.26
CA LEU A 65 10.10 5.24 12.43
C LEU A 65 9.19 6.29 13.06
N ASP A 66 9.67 7.53 13.11
CA ASP A 66 8.88 8.72 13.37
C ASP A 66 8.14 9.13 12.09
N VAL A 67 6.81 9.13 12.17
CA VAL A 67 5.89 9.43 11.07
C VAL A 67 5.03 10.67 11.33
N ASN A 68 5.41 11.52 12.30
CA ASN A 68 4.66 12.72 12.64
C ASN A 68 4.67 13.77 11.49
N PRO A 69 3.63 14.62 11.39
CA PRO A 69 3.60 15.74 10.45
C PRO A 69 4.80 16.70 10.62
N ILE A 70 5.29 17.22 9.50
CA ILE A 70 6.62 17.86 9.38
C ILE A 70 6.54 19.36 9.71
N ASP A 71 6.05 19.71 10.89
CA ASP A 71 6.07 21.11 11.35
C ASP A 71 7.41 21.48 12.03
N HIS A 72 8.34 20.52 12.17
CA HIS A 72 9.57 20.66 12.97
C HIS A 72 10.89 20.50 12.20
N ARG A 73 10.90 20.40 10.86
CA ARG A 73 12.15 20.20 10.10
C ARG A 73 12.71 21.50 9.50
N GLN A 74 14.04 21.63 9.53
CA GLN A 74 14.76 22.87 9.23
C GLN A 74 15.06 23.07 7.73
N SER A 75 14.95 22.03 6.88
CA SER A 75 15.32 22.12 5.46
C SER A 75 14.14 21.97 4.49
N LEU A 76 14.15 22.76 3.41
CA LEU A 76 13.14 22.73 2.34
C LEU A 76 13.05 21.35 1.66
N LEU A 77 14.16 20.64 1.50
CA LEU A 77 14.18 19.29 0.90
C LEU A 77 13.42 18.26 1.76
N GLU A 78 13.51 18.36 3.09
CA GLU A 78 12.79 17.46 4.01
C GLU A 78 11.31 17.80 4.15
N ILE A 79 10.93 19.05 3.91
CA ILE A 79 9.52 19.50 3.86
C ILE A 79 8.86 18.99 2.57
N VAL A 80 9.58 19.01 1.44
CA VAL A 80 9.08 18.59 0.12
C VAL A 80 9.12 17.06 -0.04
N PHE A 81 10.07 16.36 0.58
CA PHE A 81 10.17 14.89 0.56
C PHE A 81 10.17 14.33 1.99
N PRO A 82 8.98 14.09 2.57
CA PRO A 82 8.82 13.48 3.89
C PRO A 82 9.40 12.07 3.96
N ALA A 83 10.66 11.91 4.34
CA ALA A 83 11.18 10.60 4.73
C ALA A 83 10.94 10.40 6.24
N PRO A 84 10.31 9.29 6.66
CA PRO A 84 10.23 8.92 8.07
C PRO A 84 11.63 8.91 8.69
N ARG A 85 11.76 9.43 9.92
CA ARG A 85 13.06 9.45 10.63
C ARG A 85 13.19 8.16 11.44
N VAL A 86 14.33 7.49 11.37
CA VAL A 86 14.64 6.36 12.26
C VAL A 86 14.84 6.86 13.70
N ILE A 87 14.13 6.23 14.64
CA ILE A 87 14.23 6.50 16.08
C ILE A 87 15.35 5.64 16.66
N ASN A 88 16.47 6.29 17.02
CA ASN A 88 17.63 5.63 17.64
C ASN A 88 17.73 5.91 19.15
N GLU A 89 16.88 6.79 19.67
CA GLU A 89 16.79 7.16 21.08
C GLU A 89 15.87 6.19 21.85
N ASN A 90 16.02 6.15 23.18
CA ASN A 90 15.12 5.35 24.00
C ASN A 90 13.71 5.95 23.95
N LEU A 91 12.66 5.13 23.98
CA LEU A 91 11.29 5.63 23.89
C LEU A 91 10.92 6.58 25.03
N LEU A 92 11.58 6.46 26.17
CA LEU A 92 11.42 7.36 27.32
C LEU A 92 12.11 8.72 27.13
N ASP A 93 13.06 8.82 26.21
CA ASP A 93 13.77 10.06 25.87
C ASP A 93 13.06 10.84 24.76
N VAL A 94 12.09 10.21 24.08
CA VAL A 94 11.22 10.90 23.13
C VAL A 94 10.42 11.95 23.90
N ASN A 95 10.37 13.19 23.38
CA ASN A 95 9.73 14.33 24.05
C ASN A 95 8.18 14.27 23.97
N SER A 96 7.59 13.11 24.29
CA SER A 96 6.15 12.87 24.38
C SER A 96 5.86 11.76 25.38
N LEU A 97 4.86 11.97 26.23
CA LEU A 97 4.37 10.96 27.18
C LEU A 97 3.42 9.95 26.53
N LYS A 98 2.90 10.29 25.35
CA LYS A 98 1.89 9.52 24.63
C LYS A 98 2.43 9.16 23.26
N ILE A 99 2.53 7.87 23.02
CA ILE A 99 3.07 7.31 21.79
C ILE A 99 2.04 6.37 21.19
N MET A 100 1.81 6.49 19.89
CA MET A 100 0.96 5.59 19.13
C MET A 100 1.80 4.83 18.10
N LEU A 101 1.80 3.50 18.20
CA LEU A 101 2.50 2.60 17.29
C LEU A 101 1.50 1.99 16.30
N ASP A 102 1.55 2.49 15.07
CA ASP A 102 0.73 2.02 13.97
C ASP A 102 1.47 0.97 13.15
N ALA A 103 0.93 -0.25 13.13
CA ALA A 103 1.44 -1.29 12.24
C ALA A 103 0.35 -2.28 11.81
N GLY A 104 0.54 -2.89 10.64
CA GLY A 104 -0.35 -3.91 10.09
C GLY A 104 -0.52 -5.15 10.97
N SER A 105 -1.46 -6.02 10.58
CA SER A 105 -1.63 -7.33 11.24
C SER A 105 -0.38 -8.20 11.05
N GLY A 106 -0.01 -8.99 12.05
CA GLY A 106 1.15 -9.88 11.95
C GLY A 106 2.52 -9.20 11.94
N MET A 107 2.58 -7.87 12.12
CA MET A 107 3.83 -7.09 12.19
C MET A 107 4.59 -7.21 13.54
N GLY A 108 4.12 -8.06 14.45
CA GLY A 108 4.80 -8.29 15.73
C GLY A 108 4.61 -7.20 16.78
N LYS A 109 3.52 -6.41 16.72
CA LYS A 109 3.20 -5.37 17.74
C LYS A 109 3.21 -5.93 19.17
N THR A 110 2.46 -7.00 19.40
CA THR A 110 2.38 -7.68 20.70
C THR A 110 3.75 -8.21 21.14
N THR A 111 4.47 -8.89 20.24
CA THR A 111 5.82 -9.40 20.51
C THR A 111 6.80 -8.27 20.86
N PHE A 112 6.70 -7.13 20.18
CA PHE A 112 7.50 -5.93 20.48
C PHE A 112 7.16 -5.36 21.86
N LEU A 113 5.89 -5.18 22.20
CA LEU A 113 5.48 -4.69 23.52
C LEU A 113 5.90 -5.62 24.64
N MET A 114 5.75 -6.94 24.45
CA MET A 114 6.16 -7.95 25.43
C MET A 114 7.68 -7.99 25.60
N HIS A 115 8.44 -7.88 24.51
CA HIS A 115 9.89 -7.78 24.58
C HIS A 115 10.34 -6.50 25.28
N TYR A 116 9.72 -5.36 24.97
CA TYR A 116 10.01 -4.09 25.63
C TYR A 116 9.67 -4.14 27.13
N LEU A 117 8.55 -4.77 27.50
CA LEU A 117 8.18 -5.02 28.88
C LEU A 117 9.24 -5.84 29.62
N GLU A 118 9.73 -6.92 29.00
CA GLU A 118 10.80 -7.75 29.58
C GLU A 118 12.07 -6.92 29.85
N GLU A 119 12.52 -6.12 28.89
CA GLU A 119 13.69 -5.25 29.07
C GLU A 119 13.52 -4.22 30.20
N LEU A 120 12.30 -3.68 30.33
CA LEU A 120 11.97 -2.73 31.39
C LEU A 120 11.93 -3.38 32.77
N LEU A 121 11.49 -4.64 32.86
CA LEU A 121 11.40 -5.39 34.11
C LEU A 121 12.76 -5.92 34.57
N ASP A 122 13.64 -6.31 33.65
CA ASP A 122 15.00 -6.82 33.93
C ASP A 122 15.95 -5.73 34.49
N LYS A 123 15.72 -4.47 34.13
CA LYS A 123 16.47 -3.31 34.65
C LYS A 123 15.95 -2.86 36.03
N PRO A 124 16.70 -2.05 36.80
CA PRO A 124 16.15 -1.40 37.99
C PRO A 124 14.95 -0.50 37.63
N ALA A 125 14.01 -0.33 38.56
CA ALA A 125 12.82 0.48 38.35
C ALA A 125 13.20 1.92 37.93
N HIS A 126 12.52 2.43 36.91
CA HIS A 126 12.75 3.79 36.41
C HIS A 126 12.33 4.81 37.49
N GLN A 127 13.07 5.93 37.60
CA GLN A 127 12.88 6.91 38.68
C GLN A 127 11.50 7.57 38.67
N ILE A 128 10.94 7.77 37.47
CA ILE A 128 9.63 8.39 37.24
C ILE A 128 8.57 7.29 37.04
N TYR A 129 8.59 6.60 35.89
CA TYR A 129 7.66 5.53 35.54
C TYR A 129 8.11 4.14 36.04
N SER A 130 8.03 3.91 37.35
CA SER A 130 8.57 2.71 38.00
C SER A 130 7.81 1.41 37.70
N LEU A 131 6.55 1.48 37.26
CA LEU A 131 5.66 0.31 37.11
C LEU A 131 5.18 0.12 35.65
N PRO A 132 5.86 -0.72 34.85
CA PRO A 132 5.45 -1.03 33.48
C PRO A 132 4.40 -2.14 33.40
N ILE A 133 3.36 -1.92 32.59
CA ILE A 133 2.19 -2.82 32.50
C ILE A 133 1.80 -3.04 31.06
N TYR A 134 1.63 -4.30 30.68
CA TYR A 134 1.00 -4.70 29.43
C TYR A 134 -0.49 -4.99 29.64
N PHE A 135 -1.35 -4.40 28.81
CA PHE A 135 -2.79 -4.65 28.83
C PHE A 135 -3.38 -4.69 27.41
N HIS A 136 -4.17 -5.72 27.10
CA HIS A 136 -4.87 -5.84 25.82
C HIS A 136 -6.27 -5.22 25.92
N LEU A 137 -6.51 -4.12 25.21
CA LEU A 137 -7.72 -3.31 25.33
C LEU A 137 -8.99 -4.04 24.86
N GLY A 138 -8.85 -5.02 23.96
CA GLY A 138 -9.96 -5.89 23.55
C GLY A 138 -10.62 -6.70 24.69
N ASN A 139 -10.00 -6.76 25.88
CA ASN A 139 -10.58 -7.45 27.03
C ASN A 139 -11.62 -6.60 27.79
N ILE A 140 -11.79 -5.33 27.43
CA ILE A 140 -12.74 -4.44 28.09
C ILE A 140 -14.17 -4.73 27.57
N PRO A 141 -15.17 -4.93 28.47
CA PRO A 141 -16.56 -5.10 28.05
C PRO A 141 -17.15 -3.78 27.53
N GLU A 142 -18.12 -3.87 26.62
CA GLU A 142 -18.79 -2.70 26.04
C GLU A 142 -19.43 -1.81 27.10
N GLY A 143 -19.26 -0.50 26.93
CA GLY A 143 -19.73 0.50 27.86
C GLY A 143 -18.91 0.59 29.15
N GLY A 144 -17.86 -0.24 29.29
CA GLY A 144 -16.97 -0.22 30.45
C GLY A 144 -16.14 1.06 30.56
N GLY A 145 -15.81 1.68 29.41
CA GLY A 145 -15.03 2.92 29.35
C GLY A 145 -13.72 2.87 30.13
N PHE A 146 -13.21 4.05 30.52
CA PHE A 146 -11.93 4.16 31.23
C PHE A 146 -11.97 3.62 32.67
N GLN A 147 -13.14 3.65 33.34
CA GLN A 147 -13.27 3.14 34.70
C GLN A 147 -13.06 1.63 34.73
N GLN A 148 -13.74 0.89 33.84
CA GLN A 148 -13.58 -0.56 33.77
C GLN A 148 -12.16 -0.95 33.37
N PHE A 149 -11.52 -0.20 32.47
CA PHE A 149 -10.11 -0.36 32.16
C PHE A 149 -9.24 -0.30 33.43
N ARG A 150 -9.43 0.73 34.27
CA ARG A 150 -8.67 0.87 35.52
C ARG A 150 -8.89 -0.29 36.47
N GLU A 151 -10.14 -0.73 36.63
CA GLU A 151 -10.48 -1.87 37.49
C GLU A 151 -9.83 -3.17 36.98
N SER A 152 -9.87 -3.42 35.67
CA SER A 152 -9.22 -4.58 35.04
C SER A 152 -7.70 -4.56 35.17
N VAL A 153 -7.06 -3.41 34.97
CA VAL A 153 -5.60 -3.27 35.16
C VAL A 153 -5.22 -3.50 36.62
N ASN A 154 -5.93 -2.88 37.57
CA ASN A 154 -5.66 -3.09 38.99
C ASN A 154 -5.82 -4.55 39.39
N ARG A 155 -6.87 -5.23 38.88
CA ARG A 155 -7.07 -6.66 39.11
C ARG A 155 -5.89 -7.48 38.59
N GLN A 156 -5.43 -7.22 37.37
CA GLN A 156 -4.27 -7.91 36.79
C GLN A 156 -3.01 -7.73 37.65
N ILE A 157 -2.75 -6.52 38.17
CA ILE A 157 -1.60 -6.28 39.05
C ILE A 157 -1.75 -7.03 40.36
N ILE A 158 -2.93 -6.99 40.97
CA ILE A 158 -3.22 -7.70 42.23
C ILE A 158 -3.00 -9.19 42.04
N ASP A 159 -3.53 -9.79 40.96
CA ASP A 159 -3.37 -11.21 40.68
C ASP A 159 -1.88 -11.62 40.57
N VAL A 160 -1.03 -10.77 39.98
CA VAL A 160 0.43 -10.99 39.91
C VAL A 160 1.08 -10.87 41.29
N ILE A 161 0.69 -9.88 42.10
CA ILE A 161 1.23 -9.69 43.46
C ILE A 161 0.82 -10.84 44.37
N LEU A 162 -0.39 -11.38 44.21
CA LEU A 162 -0.90 -12.49 45.01
C LEU A 162 -0.08 -13.78 44.82
N LEU A 163 0.68 -13.92 43.73
CA LEU A 163 1.63 -15.01 43.55
C LEU A 163 2.74 -15.01 44.63
N GLU A 164 3.02 -13.88 45.26
CA GLU A 164 3.94 -13.82 46.41
C GLU A 164 3.45 -14.67 47.58
N LYS A 165 2.13 -14.92 47.71
CA LYS A 165 1.58 -15.82 48.74
C LYS A 165 1.97 -17.29 48.49
N GLU A 166 2.26 -17.66 47.24
CA GLU A 166 2.74 -19.02 46.93
C GLU A 166 4.17 -19.24 47.43
N GLU A 167 5.01 -18.20 47.39
CA GLU A 167 6.39 -18.24 47.90
C GLU A 167 6.48 -17.96 49.42
N ASN A 168 5.56 -17.15 49.96
CA ASN A 168 5.45 -16.81 51.38
C ASN A 168 4.03 -17.12 51.91
N PRO A 169 3.76 -18.36 52.34
CA PRO A 169 2.42 -18.77 52.80
C PRO A 169 1.90 -18.02 54.04
N ASP A 170 2.80 -17.46 54.84
CA ASP A 170 2.47 -16.69 56.05
C ASP A 170 2.15 -15.21 55.75
N LEU A 171 2.27 -14.77 54.49
CA LEU A 171 2.00 -13.40 54.07
C LEU A 171 0.49 -13.16 53.94
N PHE A 172 -0.06 -12.36 54.85
CA PHE A 172 -1.43 -11.86 54.75
C PHE A 172 -1.45 -10.57 53.93
N LEU A 173 -2.10 -10.59 52.77
CA LEU A 173 -2.32 -9.39 51.94
C LEU A 173 -3.82 -9.09 51.88
N ASP A 174 -4.17 -7.85 52.23
CA ASP A 174 -5.49 -7.26 52.06
C ASP A 174 -5.62 -6.64 50.66
N GLU A 175 -6.54 -7.16 49.84
CA GLU A 175 -6.77 -6.68 48.48
C GLU A 175 -7.29 -5.24 48.44
N ASP A 176 -8.05 -4.81 49.45
CA ASP A 176 -8.60 -3.45 49.51
C ASP A 176 -7.48 -2.43 49.77
N LEU A 177 -6.50 -2.77 50.62
CA LEU A 177 -5.32 -1.95 50.86
C LEU A 177 -4.41 -1.88 49.64
N LEU A 178 -4.18 -3.02 48.96
CA LEU A 178 -3.44 -3.05 47.69
C LEU A 178 -4.11 -2.14 46.65
N GLN A 179 -5.43 -2.18 46.55
CA GLN A 179 -6.21 -1.34 45.64
C GLN A 179 -6.04 0.16 45.94
N ILE A 180 -5.94 0.56 47.21
CA ILE A 180 -5.65 1.94 47.62
C ILE A 180 -4.22 2.34 47.23
N THR A 181 -3.24 1.45 47.45
CA THR A 181 -1.84 1.68 47.09
C THR A 181 -1.68 1.85 45.57
N LEU A 182 -2.32 1.00 44.75
CA LEU A 182 -2.31 1.12 43.29
C LEU A 182 -2.93 2.44 42.80
N ASN A 183 -4.02 2.88 43.41
CA ASN A 183 -4.62 4.19 43.10
C ASN A 183 -3.69 5.36 43.46
N SER A 184 -2.87 5.20 44.50
CA SER A 184 -1.84 6.17 44.87
C SER A 184 -0.69 6.18 43.85
N ILE A 185 -0.20 5.01 43.42
CA ILE A 185 0.80 4.89 42.33
C ILE A 185 0.30 5.59 41.05
N PHE A 186 -0.98 5.42 40.72
CA PHE A 186 -1.61 6.08 39.58
C PHE A 186 -1.58 7.60 39.68
N SER A 187 -1.92 8.09 40.87
CA SER A 187 -2.00 9.53 41.16
C SER A 187 -0.63 10.19 41.21
N TYR A 188 0.42 9.44 41.51
CA TYR A 188 1.82 9.88 41.47
C TYR A 188 2.49 9.73 40.09
N SER A 189 1.73 9.37 39.04
CA SER A 189 2.21 9.26 37.66
C SER A 189 3.36 8.26 37.47
N LYS A 190 3.33 7.15 38.23
CA LYS A 190 4.39 6.12 38.25
C LYS A 190 4.16 4.95 37.28
N PHE A 191 3.04 4.92 36.55
CA PHE A 191 2.76 3.86 35.57
C PHE A 191 3.40 4.14 34.21
N MET A 192 3.75 3.04 33.55
CA MET A 192 4.06 2.98 32.13
C MET A 192 3.12 1.98 31.46
N PHE A 193 2.14 2.48 30.72
CA PHE A 193 1.13 1.65 30.07
C PHE A 193 1.59 1.24 28.67
N LEU A 194 1.69 -0.06 28.44
CA LEU A 194 1.90 -0.71 27.15
C LEU A 194 0.57 -1.32 26.73
N LEU A 195 -0.21 -0.57 25.97
CA LEU A 195 -1.59 -0.91 25.62
C LEU A 195 -1.65 -1.51 24.22
N ASP A 196 -2.22 -2.70 24.09
CA ASP A 196 -2.33 -3.40 22.81
C ASP A 196 -3.77 -3.54 22.31
N GLY A 197 -3.92 -3.66 21.00
CA GLY A 197 -5.19 -3.90 20.34
C GLY A 197 -6.20 -2.76 20.49
N PHE A 198 -5.77 -1.50 20.36
CA PHE A 198 -6.71 -0.36 20.44
C PHE A 198 -7.83 -0.46 19.40
N ASP A 199 -7.49 -0.94 18.21
CA ASP A 199 -8.42 -1.21 17.13
C ASP A 199 -9.46 -2.29 17.48
N GLN A 200 -9.20 -3.17 18.47
CA GLN A 200 -10.13 -4.20 18.92
C GLN A 200 -11.20 -3.70 19.89
N LEU A 201 -11.13 -2.44 20.35
CA LEU A 201 -12.20 -1.84 21.16
C LEU A 201 -13.45 -1.58 20.31
N HIS A 202 -14.62 -1.69 20.95
CA HIS A 202 -15.88 -1.26 20.36
C HIS A 202 -15.81 0.23 19.96
N PRO A 203 -16.34 0.67 18.79
CA PRO A 203 -16.11 2.03 18.29
C PRO A 203 -16.51 3.15 19.25
N GLN A 204 -17.64 2.99 19.95
CA GLN A 204 -18.11 3.99 20.91
C GLN A 204 -17.14 4.12 22.10
N ASP A 205 -16.64 2.98 22.60
CA ASP A 205 -15.67 2.95 23.69
C ASP A 205 -14.30 3.41 23.21
N ARG A 206 -13.89 3.07 21.99
CA ARG A 206 -12.64 3.53 21.36
C ARG A 206 -12.62 5.04 21.23
N PHE A 207 -13.69 5.63 20.70
CA PHE A 207 -13.82 7.09 20.57
C PHE A 207 -13.79 7.75 21.94
N ARG A 208 -14.59 7.28 22.90
CA ARG A 208 -14.62 7.81 24.25
C ARG A 208 -13.26 7.68 24.95
N PHE A 209 -12.65 6.50 24.87
CA PHE A 209 -11.32 6.23 25.42
C PHE A 209 -10.31 7.21 24.82
N PHE A 210 -10.29 7.41 23.49
CA PHE A 210 -9.38 8.34 22.83
C PHE A 210 -9.57 9.78 23.29
N VAL A 211 -10.82 10.24 23.41
CA VAL A 211 -11.14 11.59 23.88
C VAL A 211 -10.66 11.78 25.33
N ASP A 212 -11.06 10.87 26.22
CA ASP A 212 -10.75 10.94 27.65
C ASP A 212 -9.22 10.84 27.90
N SER A 213 -8.52 10.06 27.09
CA SER A 213 -7.09 9.77 27.27
C SER A 213 -6.13 10.66 26.48
N PHE A 214 -6.34 10.87 25.18
CA PHE A 214 -5.39 11.58 24.32
C PHE A 214 -5.75 13.04 24.13
N LEU A 215 -7.03 13.39 23.96
CA LEU A 215 -7.44 14.76 23.68
C LEU A 215 -7.58 15.63 24.94
N GLU A 216 -8.28 15.12 25.96
CA GLU A 216 -8.51 15.90 27.18
C GLU A 216 -7.41 15.71 28.23
N ASP A 217 -6.59 14.66 28.09
CA ASP A 217 -5.52 14.26 29.03
C ASP A 217 -5.96 14.11 30.49
N ASN A 218 -7.25 13.96 30.73
CA ASN A 218 -7.82 13.82 32.07
C ASN A 218 -7.60 12.42 32.64
N ALA A 219 -7.52 11.41 31.76
CA ALA A 219 -7.54 10.01 32.16
C ALA A 219 -6.19 9.51 32.69
N PHE A 220 -5.08 9.78 31.98
CA PHE A 220 -3.77 9.21 32.30
C PHE A 220 -2.87 10.10 33.18
N ARG A 221 -3.23 11.35 33.48
CA ARG A 221 -2.53 12.22 34.48
C ARG A 221 -0.99 12.16 34.40
N SER A 222 -0.42 12.41 33.22
CA SER A 222 1.04 12.37 32.99
C SER A 222 1.73 11.01 33.16
N ASN A 223 1.00 9.89 33.25
CA ASN A 223 1.60 8.56 33.09
C ASN A 223 2.06 8.36 31.63
N PHE A 224 3.11 7.57 31.44
CA PHE A 224 3.58 7.22 30.09
C PHE A 224 2.62 6.21 29.44
N VAL A 225 2.27 6.41 28.17
CA VAL A 225 1.37 5.54 27.41
C VAL A 225 1.99 5.25 26.04
N LEU A 226 2.23 3.97 25.78
CA LEU A 226 2.51 3.43 24.46
C LEU A 226 1.32 2.59 24.01
N LEU A 227 0.63 3.04 22.98
CA LEU A 227 -0.58 2.42 22.44
C LEU A 227 -0.27 1.80 21.08
N SER A 228 -0.46 0.49 20.92
CA SER A 228 -0.37 -0.17 19.63
C SER A 228 -1.73 -0.38 18.99
N SER A 229 -1.80 -0.13 17.69
CA SER A 229 -3.02 -0.24 16.90
C SER A 229 -2.71 -0.63 15.46
N ARG A 230 -3.69 -1.20 14.77
CA ARG A 230 -3.76 -1.02 13.31
C ARG A 230 -4.30 0.36 12.98
N LYS A 231 -4.13 0.82 11.74
CA LYS A 231 -4.87 1.99 11.25
C LYS A 231 -6.36 1.68 11.28
N PHE A 232 -7.14 2.59 11.84
CA PHE A 232 -8.60 2.51 11.93
C PHE A 232 -9.20 3.90 11.70
N GLU A 233 -10.47 3.93 11.32
CA GLU A 233 -11.26 5.16 11.30
C GLU A 233 -12.16 5.20 12.55
N PHE A 234 -12.37 6.39 13.11
CA PHE A 234 -13.32 6.59 14.22
C PHE A 234 -14.80 6.51 13.77
N GLY A 235 -15.03 6.20 12.49
CA GLY A 235 -16.35 6.09 11.88
C GLY A 235 -17.13 7.40 11.84
N SER A 236 -18.46 7.30 11.68
CA SER A 236 -19.39 8.43 11.60
C SER A 236 -19.49 9.28 12.88
N LEU A 237 -18.88 8.83 13.97
CA LEU A 237 -18.90 9.50 15.27
C LEU A 237 -17.85 10.61 15.39
N ALA A 238 -16.80 10.61 14.54
CA ALA A 238 -15.77 11.63 14.57
C ALA A 238 -16.07 12.76 13.57
N THR A 239 -16.13 13.99 14.09
CA THR A 239 -16.11 15.19 13.24
C THR A 239 -14.68 15.49 12.78
N ASP A 240 -14.51 16.08 11.60
CA ASP A 240 -13.20 16.52 11.09
C ASP A 240 -12.41 17.38 12.10
N ALA A 241 -13.13 18.15 12.93
CA ALA A 241 -12.54 18.99 13.97
C ALA A 241 -11.99 18.22 15.18
N VAL A 242 -12.48 17.00 15.43
CA VAL A 242 -11.95 16.11 16.47
C VAL A 242 -10.76 15.32 15.93
N VAL A 243 -10.86 14.83 14.70
CA VAL A 243 -9.75 14.15 14.02
C VAL A 243 -8.53 15.07 13.90
N LYS A 244 -8.71 16.31 13.42
CA LYS A 244 -7.62 17.31 13.35
C LYS A 244 -7.03 17.69 14.70
N ARG A 245 -7.83 17.70 15.77
CA ARG A 245 -7.30 17.91 17.13
C ARG A 245 -6.53 16.69 17.65
N GLY A 246 -6.85 15.50 17.15
CA GLY A 246 -6.15 14.25 17.44
C GLY A 246 -4.83 14.09 16.69
N GLU A 247 -4.66 14.73 15.52
CA GLU A 247 -3.48 14.64 14.65
C GLU A 247 -2.16 15.19 15.28
N GLY A 248 -2.20 15.69 16.51
CA GLY A 248 -1.01 16.03 17.31
C GLY A 248 -1.10 15.60 18.78
N ALA A 249 -2.08 14.76 19.15
CA ALA A 249 -2.33 14.35 20.53
C ALA A 249 -1.41 13.22 21.02
N ALA A 250 -0.75 12.51 20.11
CA ALA A 250 0.22 11.46 20.38
C ALA A 250 1.37 11.53 19.37
N PHE A 251 2.56 11.14 19.81
CA PHE A 251 3.71 10.94 18.95
C PHE A 251 3.50 9.67 18.12
N GLN A 252 3.44 9.84 16.80
CA GLN A 252 3.13 8.78 15.84
C GLN A 252 4.38 7.99 15.44
N MET A 253 4.27 6.67 15.54
CA MET A 253 5.34 5.73 15.24
C MET A 253 4.86 4.60 14.33
N ALA A 254 5.76 4.10 13.50
CA ALA A 254 5.54 2.90 12.70
C ALA A 254 6.78 1.99 12.72
N PHE A 255 6.61 0.72 12.38
CA PHE A 255 7.76 -0.14 12.09
C PHE A 255 8.33 0.21 10.71
N GLN A 256 9.66 0.19 10.62
CA GLN A 256 10.35 0.14 9.34
C GLN A 256 10.02 -1.19 8.66
N GLU A 257 9.79 -1.13 7.36
CA GLU A 257 9.67 -2.35 6.55
C GLU A 257 10.97 -3.15 6.62
N LEU A 258 10.85 -4.46 6.77
CA LEU A 258 12.01 -5.35 6.83
C LEU A 258 12.77 -5.34 5.50
N SER A 259 14.08 -5.19 5.58
CA SER A 259 14.95 -5.40 4.42
C SER A 259 15.05 -6.88 4.06
N ALA A 260 15.33 -7.17 2.78
CA ALA A 260 15.57 -8.55 2.34
C ALA A 260 16.72 -9.23 3.11
N GLU A 261 17.69 -8.46 3.60
CA GLU A 261 18.81 -8.96 4.41
C GLU A 261 18.36 -9.39 5.80
N GLU A 262 17.55 -8.57 6.49
CA GLU A 262 16.98 -8.90 7.80
C GLU A 262 16.08 -10.13 7.73
N SER A 263 15.20 -10.18 6.72
CA SER A 263 14.33 -11.34 6.47
C SER A 263 15.15 -12.60 6.20
N SER A 264 16.20 -12.49 5.37
CA SER A 264 17.08 -13.62 5.06
C SER A 264 17.86 -14.12 6.28
N LEU A 265 18.31 -13.19 7.14
CA LEU A 265 18.99 -13.51 8.38
C LEU A 265 18.06 -14.25 9.34
N TYR A 266 16.81 -13.80 9.46
CA TYR A 266 15.81 -14.40 10.35
C TYR A 266 15.44 -15.83 9.95
N ILE A 267 15.15 -16.06 8.66
CA ILE A 267 14.73 -17.39 8.16
C ILE A 267 15.92 -18.34 7.94
N GLY A 268 17.16 -17.85 8.01
CA GLY A 268 18.36 -18.66 7.99
C GLY A 268 18.49 -19.51 6.72
N GLY A 269 18.52 -20.83 6.87
CA GLY A 269 18.68 -21.78 5.75
C GLY A 269 17.57 -21.68 4.71
N ALA A 270 16.34 -21.35 5.12
CA ALA A 270 15.18 -21.19 4.26
C ALA A 270 15.38 -20.10 3.19
N SER A 271 16.25 -19.12 3.45
CA SER A 271 16.58 -18.04 2.50
C SER A 271 17.21 -18.55 1.20
N LYS A 272 17.66 -19.81 1.15
CA LYS A 272 18.22 -20.42 -0.06
C LYS A 272 17.18 -21.16 -0.90
N ASN A 273 15.96 -21.34 -0.39
CA ASN A 273 14.89 -21.99 -1.13
C ASN A 273 14.45 -21.09 -2.31
N ILE A 274 14.53 -21.63 -3.52
CA ILE A 274 14.20 -20.90 -4.75
C ILE A 274 12.70 -20.61 -4.82
N ALA A 275 11.83 -21.55 -4.44
CA ALA A 275 10.39 -21.36 -4.44
C ALA A 275 9.96 -20.20 -3.53
N VAL A 276 10.55 -20.09 -2.33
CA VAL A 276 10.28 -18.97 -1.41
C VAL A 276 10.71 -17.63 -2.03
N LYS A 277 11.86 -17.58 -2.72
CA LYS A 277 12.31 -16.35 -3.41
C LYS A 277 11.40 -15.98 -4.58
N GLU A 278 10.97 -16.96 -5.35
CA GLU A 278 10.08 -16.75 -6.49
C GLU A 278 8.71 -16.26 -6.01
N LEU A 279 8.11 -16.91 -5.00
CA LEU A 279 6.87 -16.46 -4.38
C LEU A 279 6.99 -15.04 -3.84
N ALA A 280 8.10 -14.71 -3.17
CA ALA A 280 8.34 -13.37 -2.62
C ALA A 280 8.53 -12.29 -3.69
N ALA A 281 8.94 -12.65 -4.91
CA ALA A 281 9.00 -11.69 -6.01
C ALA A 281 7.58 -11.20 -6.39
N TYR A 282 6.59 -12.10 -6.41
CA TYR A 282 5.21 -11.76 -6.78
C TYR A 282 4.34 -11.35 -5.58
N THR A 283 4.66 -11.85 -4.38
CA THR A 283 3.97 -11.56 -3.12
C THR A 283 5.01 -11.21 -2.03
N PRO A 284 5.49 -9.95 -1.99
CA PRO A 284 6.54 -9.53 -1.07
C PRO A 284 6.20 -9.75 0.41
N GLU A 285 4.92 -9.68 0.78
CA GLU A 285 4.42 -9.88 2.16
C GLU A 285 4.98 -11.14 2.83
N ILE A 286 5.22 -12.21 2.06
CA ILE A 286 5.75 -13.50 2.54
C ILE A 286 7.10 -13.31 3.26
N LEU A 287 7.93 -12.40 2.77
CA LEU A 287 9.25 -12.11 3.34
C LEU A 287 9.30 -10.79 4.11
N LEU A 288 8.24 -9.99 4.13
CA LEU A 288 8.21 -8.72 4.85
C LEU A 288 7.42 -8.80 6.16
N THR A 289 6.55 -9.81 6.31
CA THR A 289 5.67 -9.90 7.47
C THR A 289 6.23 -10.90 8.50
N PRO A 290 6.52 -10.46 9.74
CA PRO A 290 7.03 -11.29 10.83
C PRO A 290 6.30 -12.63 11.03
N ILE A 291 4.97 -12.63 11.02
CA ILE A 291 4.20 -13.88 11.22
C ILE A 291 4.39 -14.90 10.08
N LEU A 292 4.56 -14.44 8.84
CA LEU A 292 4.82 -15.30 7.69
C LEU A 292 6.27 -15.79 7.67
N LEU A 293 7.22 -14.93 8.05
CA LEU A 293 8.62 -15.32 8.24
C LEU A 293 8.76 -16.41 9.30
N ARG A 294 8.01 -16.32 10.40
CA ARG A 294 7.95 -17.34 11.46
C ARG A 294 7.47 -18.67 10.92
N MET A 295 6.42 -18.68 10.09
CA MET A 295 5.92 -19.89 9.44
C MET A 295 6.98 -20.54 8.55
N ILE A 296 7.62 -19.77 7.64
CA ILE A 296 8.66 -20.30 6.74
C ILE A 296 9.85 -20.86 7.52
N ARG A 297 10.27 -20.15 8.57
CA ARG A 297 11.34 -20.63 9.44
C ARG A 297 10.95 -21.92 10.16
N GLY A 298 9.75 -21.97 10.75
CA GLY A 298 9.26 -23.15 11.47
C GLY A 298 9.25 -24.39 10.57
N LEU A 299 8.70 -24.26 9.36
CA LEU A 299 8.72 -25.35 8.35
C LEU A 299 10.14 -25.76 7.95
N SER A 300 11.07 -24.80 7.85
CA SER A 300 12.47 -25.10 7.56
C SER A 300 13.17 -25.85 8.70
N GLU A 301 12.89 -25.52 9.96
CA GLU A 301 13.46 -26.20 11.12
C GLU A 301 12.90 -27.62 11.29
N MET A 302 11.69 -27.87 10.76
CA MET A 302 11.05 -29.19 10.72
C MET A 302 11.43 -30.02 9.49
N GLU A 303 12.32 -29.52 8.62
CA GLU A 303 12.68 -30.15 7.34
C GLU A 303 11.49 -30.39 6.39
N GLU A 304 10.39 -29.64 6.57
CA GLU A 304 9.17 -29.77 5.76
C GLU A 304 9.07 -28.74 4.64
N LEU A 305 10.03 -27.82 4.55
CA LEU A 305 10.05 -26.77 3.52
C LEU A 305 10.55 -27.30 2.15
N GLU A 306 11.25 -28.42 2.11
CA GLU A 306 11.78 -28.99 0.88
C GLU A 306 10.66 -29.61 0.03
N GLY A 307 10.60 -29.23 -1.25
CA GLY A 307 9.58 -29.71 -2.19
C GLY A 307 8.29 -28.88 -2.22
N LEU A 308 8.11 -27.91 -1.31
CA LEU A 308 6.98 -26.98 -1.36
C LEU A 308 7.25 -25.86 -2.37
N ASN A 309 6.32 -25.63 -3.29
CA ASN A 309 6.50 -24.73 -4.43
C ASN A 309 5.57 -23.51 -4.40
N ASN A 310 4.45 -23.57 -3.69
CA ASN A 310 3.43 -22.53 -3.67
C ASN A 310 2.96 -22.20 -2.24
N ARG A 311 2.15 -21.15 -2.07
CA ARG A 311 1.58 -20.78 -0.76
C ARG A 311 0.61 -21.82 -0.23
N ASP A 312 -0.08 -22.53 -1.12
CA ASP A 312 -1.08 -23.55 -0.76
C ASP A 312 -0.45 -24.66 0.09
N GLU A 313 0.66 -25.23 -0.39
CA GLU A 313 1.44 -26.28 0.25
C GLU A 313 2.05 -25.79 1.57
N ILE A 314 2.60 -24.57 1.59
CA ILE A 314 3.18 -23.93 2.76
C ILE A 314 2.14 -23.75 3.87
N TYR A 315 0.99 -23.13 3.56
CA TYR A 315 -0.07 -22.91 4.54
C TYR A 315 -0.70 -24.23 5.00
N SER A 316 -0.95 -25.16 4.08
CA SER A 316 -1.52 -26.47 4.40
C SER A 316 -0.66 -27.22 5.41
N LYS A 317 0.67 -27.26 5.18
CA LYS A 317 1.63 -27.88 6.10
C LYS A 317 1.70 -27.16 7.44
N TRP A 318 1.79 -25.83 7.43
CA TRP A 318 1.88 -25.03 8.64
C TRP A 318 0.63 -25.16 9.54
N PHE A 319 -0.57 -25.08 8.97
CA PHE A 319 -1.79 -25.18 9.75
C PHE A 319 -2.03 -26.58 10.29
N LYS A 320 -1.69 -27.63 9.52
CA LYS A 320 -1.69 -29.00 10.05
C LYS A 320 -0.71 -29.13 11.22
N HIS A 321 0.47 -28.53 11.12
CA HIS A 321 1.44 -28.52 12.21
C HIS A 321 0.89 -27.81 13.46
N LEU A 322 0.38 -26.58 13.34
CA LEU A 322 -0.18 -25.83 14.48
C LEU A 322 -1.30 -26.59 15.19
N LEU A 323 -2.24 -27.16 14.44
CA LEU A 323 -3.37 -27.90 15.01
C LEU A 323 -2.95 -29.24 15.65
N SER A 324 -1.78 -29.79 15.28
CA SER A 324 -1.26 -31.04 15.85
C SER A 324 -0.45 -30.85 17.14
N GLN A 325 -0.12 -29.61 17.53
CA GLN A 325 0.70 -29.35 18.73
C GLN A 325 -0.01 -29.70 20.04
N ASP A 326 -1.34 -29.57 20.09
CA ASP A 326 -2.13 -29.80 21.30
C ASP A 326 -2.66 -31.24 21.45
N ASP A 327 -2.66 -32.04 20.37
CA ASP A 327 -3.05 -33.46 20.39
C ASP A 327 -2.25 -34.26 19.34
N LEU A 328 -1.21 -34.95 19.82
CA LEU A 328 -0.33 -35.80 18.99
C LEU A 328 -1.05 -36.98 18.32
N ASP A 329 -2.24 -37.36 18.81
CA ASP A 329 -3.07 -38.45 18.29
C ASP A 329 -4.27 -37.96 17.46
N ALA A 330 -4.35 -36.65 17.17
CA ALA A 330 -5.40 -36.09 16.33
C ALA A 330 -5.41 -36.78 14.97
N LYS A 331 -6.46 -37.57 14.72
CA LYS A 331 -6.64 -38.28 13.45
C LYS A 331 -6.70 -37.25 12.31
N GLU A 332 -5.97 -37.51 11.22
CA GLU A 332 -5.91 -36.65 10.04
C GLU A 332 -7.31 -36.19 9.55
N ASN A 333 -8.30 -37.09 9.61
CA ASN A 333 -9.69 -36.79 9.27
C ASN A 333 -10.34 -35.67 10.13
N ILE A 334 -9.95 -35.54 11.40
CA ILE A 334 -10.48 -34.49 12.30
C ILE A 334 -9.85 -33.15 11.94
N LEU A 335 -8.53 -33.12 11.71
CA LEU A 335 -7.81 -31.92 11.29
C LEU A 335 -8.36 -31.37 9.97
N ASP A 336 -8.57 -32.24 8.97
CA ASP A 336 -9.15 -31.83 7.70
C ASP A 336 -10.59 -31.32 7.85
N LYS A 337 -11.39 -31.88 8.77
CA LYS A 337 -12.73 -31.37 9.08
C LYS A 337 -12.68 -29.99 9.73
N CYS A 338 -11.78 -29.74 10.68
CA CYS A 338 -11.56 -28.43 11.30
C CYS A 338 -11.20 -27.38 10.23
N ILE A 339 -10.19 -27.68 9.40
CA ILE A 339 -9.75 -26.81 8.31
C ILE A 339 -10.89 -26.51 7.35
N SER A 340 -11.72 -27.51 7.02
CA SER A 340 -12.87 -27.35 6.11
C SER A 340 -13.96 -26.44 6.68
N GLN A 341 -14.25 -26.54 7.98
CA GLN A 341 -15.21 -25.66 8.65
C GLN A 341 -14.73 -24.19 8.61
N LEU A 342 -13.46 -23.95 8.96
CA LEU A 342 -12.90 -22.60 8.91
C LEU A 342 -12.82 -22.05 7.47
N ALA A 343 -12.52 -22.91 6.50
CA ALA A 343 -12.55 -22.60 5.07
C ALA A 343 -13.93 -22.11 4.61
N GLU A 344 -15.00 -22.79 5.02
CA GLU A 344 -16.37 -22.41 4.70
C GLU A 344 -16.76 -21.05 5.32
N ILE A 345 -16.43 -20.82 6.59
CA ILE A 345 -16.66 -19.52 7.25
C ILE A 345 -15.93 -18.41 6.50
N SER A 346 -14.66 -18.62 6.19
CA SER A 346 -13.82 -17.64 5.50
C SER A 346 -14.41 -17.26 4.13
N PHE A 347 -14.81 -18.28 3.35
CA PHE A 347 -15.45 -18.07 2.06
C PHE A 347 -16.75 -17.27 2.19
N GLN A 348 -17.63 -17.62 3.14
CA GLN A 348 -18.88 -16.89 3.35
C GLN A 348 -18.63 -15.43 3.76
N GLN A 349 -17.65 -15.19 4.63
CA GLN A 349 -17.25 -13.83 5.01
C GLN A 349 -16.78 -13.02 3.79
N MET A 350 -15.99 -13.61 2.90
CA MET A 350 -15.56 -12.93 1.67
C MET A 350 -16.74 -12.62 0.75
N VAL A 351 -17.70 -13.54 0.60
CA VAL A 351 -18.95 -13.33 -0.15
C VAL A 351 -19.78 -12.19 0.45
N ASP A 352 -19.85 -12.12 1.78
CA ASP A 352 -20.56 -11.05 2.51
C ASP A 352 -19.78 -9.72 2.51
N GLY A 353 -18.60 -9.66 1.86
CA GLY A 353 -17.76 -8.48 1.77
C GLY A 353 -16.92 -8.19 3.02
N LYS A 354 -16.90 -9.10 3.99
CA LYS A 354 -16.16 -9.02 5.25
C LYS A 354 -14.73 -9.54 5.08
N ILE A 355 -13.87 -8.72 4.49
CA ILE A 355 -12.49 -9.10 4.17
C ILE A 355 -11.53 -8.33 5.06
N GLN A 356 -10.74 -9.06 5.84
CA GLN A 356 -9.83 -8.49 6.84
C GLN A 356 -8.81 -7.51 6.21
N ARG A 357 -8.35 -7.79 4.99
CA ARG A 357 -7.45 -6.90 4.25
C ARG A 357 -8.06 -5.54 3.91
N PHE A 358 -9.38 -5.49 3.74
CA PHE A 358 -10.13 -4.29 3.29
C PHE A 358 -11.07 -3.74 4.36
N GLN A 359 -10.98 -4.22 5.61
CA GLN A 359 -11.74 -3.68 6.74
C GLN A 359 -11.29 -2.23 7.00
N LYS A 360 -12.16 -1.27 6.68
CA LYS A 360 -11.94 0.17 6.92
C LYS A 360 -12.51 0.64 8.25
N GLU A 361 -13.65 0.09 8.63
CA GLU A 361 -14.44 0.55 9.78
C GLU A 361 -13.96 -0.12 11.07
N GLU A 362 -13.95 -1.45 11.07
CA GLU A 362 -13.77 -2.22 12.28
C GLU A 362 -12.99 -3.51 12.03
N PRO A 363 -11.93 -3.77 12.80
CA PRO A 363 -11.20 -5.01 12.70
C PRO A 363 -11.91 -6.16 13.39
N GLY A 364 -11.74 -7.34 12.79
CA GLY A 364 -12.27 -8.60 13.28
C GLY A 364 -13.77 -8.77 13.09
N PHE A 365 -14.21 -10.00 13.34
CA PHE A 365 -15.55 -10.50 13.08
C PHE A 365 -16.26 -10.73 14.40
N ASP A 366 -17.56 -10.44 14.44
CA ASP A 366 -18.37 -10.67 15.64
C ASP A 366 -18.58 -12.18 15.84
N LYS A 367 -18.35 -12.68 17.06
CA LYS A 367 -18.55 -14.09 17.42
C LYS A 367 -20.00 -14.54 17.26
N SER A 368 -20.97 -13.63 17.40
CA SER A 368 -22.40 -13.91 17.20
C SER A 368 -22.75 -14.33 15.76
N GLU A 369 -21.87 -14.05 14.80
CA GLU A 369 -22.05 -14.44 13.40
C GLU A 369 -21.69 -15.91 13.16
N ILE A 370 -20.98 -16.56 14.09
CA ILE A 370 -20.63 -17.98 14.00
C ILE A 370 -21.86 -18.82 14.34
N GLN A 371 -22.36 -19.56 13.35
CA GLN A 371 -23.42 -20.55 13.57
C GLN A 371 -22.88 -21.73 14.38
N MET A 372 -23.01 -21.69 15.71
CA MET A 372 -22.48 -22.73 16.61
C MET A 372 -22.92 -24.16 16.26
N GLU A 373 -24.15 -24.32 15.73
CA GLU A 373 -24.67 -25.63 15.31
C GLU A 373 -23.94 -26.22 14.09
N LYS A 374 -23.29 -25.37 13.29
CA LYS A 374 -22.59 -25.74 12.05
C LYS A 374 -21.06 -25.84 12.25
N PHE A 375 -20.51 -25.10 13.22
CA PHE A 375 -19.06 -24.93 13.44
C PHE A 375 -18.63 -25.36 14.86
N ASP A 376 -19.04 -26.57 15.25
CA ASP A 376 -18.84 -27.18 16.56
C ASP A 376 -17.37 -27.40 16.95
N LEU A 377 -16.44 -27.46 15.99
CA LEU A 377 -15.00 -27.65 16.24
C LEU A 377 -14.23 -26.33 16.40
N LEU A 378 -14.84 -25.20 16.00
CA LEU A 378 -14.24 -23.89 16.16
C LEU A 378 -14.46 -23.33 17.58
N MET A 379 -15.64 -23.59 18.15
CA MET A 379 -16.07 -23.00 19.42
C MET A 379 -15.94 -23.99 20.59
N GLN A 380 -15.47 -23.50 21.74
CA GLN A 380 -15.51 -24.17 23.03
C GLN A 380 -16.29 -23.29 24.02
N GLY A 381 -17.59 -23.57 24.19
CA GLY A 381 -18.49 -22.67 24.92
C GLY A 381 -18.73 -21.39 24.13
N ASP A 382 -18.54 -20.23 24.76
CA ASP A 382 -18.71 -18.91 24.13
C ASP A 382 -17.42 -18.38 23.46
N ASP A 383 -16.31 -19.12 23.54
CA ASP A 383 -15.00 -18.74 23.02
C ASP A 383 -14.49 -19.68 21.91
N ILE A 384 -13.50 -19.22 21.14
CA ILE A 384 -12.82 -20.07 20.14
C ILE A 384 -11.89 -21.03 20.88
N ALA A 385 -11.91 -22.30 20.46
CA ALA A 385 -11.12 -23.35 21.09
C ALA A 385 -9.60 -23.02 21.08
N PRO A 386 -8.86 -23.30 22.17
CA PRO A 386 -7.44 -22.97 22.30
C PRO A 386 -6.55 -23.48 21.16
N GLY A 387 -6.92 -24.61 20.54
CA GLY A 387 -6.19 -25.21 19.43
C GLY A 387 -6.07 -24.33 18.18
N TRP A 388 -6.86 -23.25 18.08
CA TRP A 388 -6.75 -22.27 16.99
C TRP A 388 -5.72 -21.17 17.24
N LYS A 389 -5.00 -21.22 18.37
CA LYS A 389 -3.93 -20.27 18.72
C LYS A 389 -2.88 -20.23 17.59
N GLY A 390 -2.55 -19.02 17.16
CA GLY A 390 -1.59 -18.79 16.06
C GLY A 390 -2.21 -18.78 14.65
N ILE A 391 -3.44 -19.26 14.50
CA ILE A 391 -4.26 -19.09 13.28
C ILE A 391 -5.23 -17.94 13.46
N ILE A 392 -5.92 -17.92 14.59
CA ILE A 392 -6.92 -16.93 14.97
C ILE A 392 -6.48 -16.23 16.26
N GLN A 393 -6.76 -14.94 16.34
CA GLN A 393 -6.74 -14.18 17.58
C GLN A 393 -8.16 -13.78 17.95
N GLN A 394 -8.45 -13.72 19.25
CA GLN A 394 -9.79 -13.45 19.74
C GLN A 394 -9.77 -12.52 20.96
N THR A 395 -10.87 -11.81 21.11
CA THR A 395 -11.32 -11.11 22.31
C THR A 395 -12.62 -11.77 22.79
N PRO A 396 -13.19 -11.40 23.95
CA PRO A 396 -14.46 -11.98 24.40
C PRO A 396 -15.61 -11.87 23.38
N ARG A 397 -15.56 -10.92 22.43
CA ARG A 397 -16.64 -10.68 21.46
C ARG A 397 -16.26 -10.86 20.00
N ARG A 398 -15.00 -10.60 19.67
CA ARG A 398 -14.54 -10.62 18.29
C ARG A 398 -13.44 -11.63 18.10
N TRP A 399 -13.24 -11.99 16.85
CA TRP A 399 -12.14 -12.82 16.44
C TRP A 399 -11.67 -12.41 15.06
N GLU A 400 -10.41 -12.69 14.74
CA GLU A 400 -9.88 -12.46 13.40
C GLU A 400 -8.72 -13.39 13.11
N PHE A 401 -8.37 -13.53 11.84
CA PHE A 401 -7.18 -14.28 11.50
C PHE A 401 -5.93 -13.50 11.92
N CYS A 402 -4.89 -14.19 12.39
CA CYS A 402 -3.66 -13.51 12.80
C CYS A 402 -2.99 -12.76 11.63
N HIS A 403 -3.29 -13.15 10.39
CA HIS A 403 -2.91 -12.44 9.17
C HIS A 403 -4.03 -12.49 8.11
N PRO A 404 -4.26 -11.44 7.32
CA PRO A 404 -5.29 -11.44 6.27
C PRO A 404 -5.13 -12.57 5.25
N SER A 405 -3.88 -12.97 4.95
CA SER A 405 -3.61 -14.08 4.03
C SER A 405 -4.14 -15.43 4.49
N TYR A 406 -4.42 -15.60 5.79
CA TYR A 406 -4.99 -16.83 6.29
C TYR A 406 -6.46 -16.92 5.89
N GLN A 407 -7.22 -15.82 6.01
CA GLN A 407 -8.58 -15.74 5.50
C GLN A 407 -8.60 -16.10 4.00
N GLU A 408 -7.73 -15.44 3.23
CA GLU A 408 -7.59 -15.64 1.78
C GLU A 408 -7.26 -17.09 1.43
N TYR A 409 -6.35 -17.73 2.16
CA TYR A 409 -6.03 -19.16 2.01
C TYR A 409 -7.24 -20.06 2.27
N PHE A 410 -7.92 -19.86 3.41
CA PHE A 410 -9.06 -20.67 3.81
C PHE A 410 -10.22 -20.54 2.81
N ALA A 411 -10.47 -19.33 2.30
CA ALA A 411 -11.47 -19.10 1.28
C ALA A 411 -11.08 -19.74 -0.06
N ALA A 412 -9.82 -19.62 -0.49
CA ALA A 412 -9.31 -20.27 -1.70
C ALA A 412 -9.45 -21.80 -1.61
N ARG A 413 -9.13 -22.38 -0.46
CA ARG A 413 -9.27 -23.82 -0.20
C ARG A 413 -10.73 -24.28 -0.27
N HIS A 414 -11.66 -23.50 0.29
CA HIS A 414 -13.08 -23.83 0.17
C HIS A 414 -13.51 -23.80 -1.30
N LEU A 415 -13.16 -22.72 -2.01
CA LEU A 415 -13.48 -22.50 -3.40
C LEU A 415 -12.93 -23.61 -4.31
N ALA A 416 -11.70 -24.07 -4.10
CA ALA A 416 -11.09 -25.17 -4.87
C ALA A 416 -11.89 -26.49 -4.79
N ASN A 417 -12.63 -26.70 -3.70
CA ASN A 417 -13.45 -27.90 -3.50
C ASN A 417 -14.89 -27.75 -4.04
N MET A 418 -15.27 -26.57 -4.52
CA MET A 418 -16.60 -26.33 -5.09
C MET A 418 -16.65 -26.78 -6.55
N PRO A 419 -17.74 -27.42 -7.02
CA PRO A 419 -17.86 -27.86 -8.40
C PRO A 419 -18.03 -26.70 -9.41
N ASP A 420 -18.46 -25.54 -8.95
CA ASP A 420 -18.78 -24.33 -9.73
C ASP A 420 -17.76 -23.19 -9.53
N TRP A 421 -16.55 -23.53 -9.07
CA TRP A 421 -15.51 -22.55 -8.76
C TRP A 421 -15.17 -21.63 -9.95
N GLN A 422 -15.23 -22.13 -11.19
CA GLN A 422 -14.95 -21.34 -12.40
C GLN A 422 -15.93 -20.17 -12.57
N GLU A 423 -17.21 -20.36 -12.23
CA GLU A 423 -18.23 -19.31 -12.35
C GLU A 423 -18.00 -18.21 -11.30
N ILE A 424 -17.64 -18.61 -10.08
CA ILE A 424 -17.29 -17.69 -9.00
C ILE A 424 -16.05 -16.87 -9.37
N VAL A 425 -15.01 -17.51 -9.92
CA VAL A 425 -13.81 -16.78 -10.38
C VAL A 425 -14.15 -15.81 -11.49
N ARG A 426 -14.90 -16.24 -12.52
CA ARG A 426 -15.29 -15.39 -13.64
C ARG A 426 -16.03 -14.14 -13.17
N LYS A 427 -16.98 -14.30 -12.25
CA LYS A 427 -17.77 -13.19 -11.70
C LYS A 427 -16.95 -12.20 -10.86
N ASN A 428 -15.91 -12.68 -10.18
CA ASN A 428 -15.21 -11.91 -9.15
C ASN A 428 -13.76 -11.55 -9.48
N CYS A 429 -13.20 -11.98 -10.60
CA CYS A 429 -11.79 -11.71 -10.94
C CYS A 429 -11.47 -10.23 -11.18
N GLY A 430 -12.49 -9.42 -11.50
CA GLY A 430 -12.39 -7.95 -11.54
C GLY A 430 -12.44 -7.28 -10.16
N ASP A 431 -12.78 -8.01 -9.10
CA ASP A 431 -12.85 -7.49 -7.73
C ASP A 431 -11.55 -7.77 -6.98
N GLU A 432 -10.82 -6.71 -6.64
CA GLU A 432 -9.54 -6.74 -5.90
C GLU A 432 -9.64 -7.51 -4.58
N LYS A 433 -10.83 -7.56 -4.01
CA LYS A 433 -11.17 -8.34 -2.82
C LYS A 433 -10.81 -9.82 -2.92
N TRP A 434 -10.95 -10.39 -4.11
CA TRP A 434 -10.72 -11.82 -4.35
C TRP A 434 -9.32 -12.12 -4.87
N HIS A 435 -8.53 -11.10 -5.23
CA HIS A 435 -7.25 -11.29 -5.93
C HIS A 435 -6.28 -12.18 -5.17
N GLU A 436 -6.09 -11.96 -3.86
CA GLU A 436 -5.19 -12.82 -3.08
C GLU A 436 -5.68 -14.26 -2.95
N ALA A 437 -6.98 -14.46 -2.71
CA ALA A 437 -7.57 -15.79 -2.68
C ALA A 437 -7.38 -16.50 -4.03
N PHE A 438 -7.53 -15.79 -5.13
CA PHE A 438 -7.35 -16.33 -6.49
C PHE A 438 -5.89 -16.61 -6.87
N LYS A 439 -4.92 -15.85 -6.32
CA LYS A 439 -3.51 -16.21 -6.43
C LYS A 439 -3.23 -17.54 -5.74
N ILE A 440 -3.71 -17.70 -4.51
CA ILE A 440 -3.55 -18.95 -3.75
C ILE A 440 -4.28 -20.12 -4.44
N LEU A 441 -5.48 -19.87 -4.95
CA LEU A 441 -6.27 -20.85 -5.71
C LEU A 441 -5.49 -21.42 -6.91
N ALA A 442 -4.61 -20.63 -7.53
CA ALA A 442 -3.79 -21.07 -8.66
C ALA A 442 -2.85 -22.24 -8.33
N GLY A 443 -2.53 -22.46 -7.05
CA GLY A 443 -1.81 -23.66 -6.60
C GLY A 443 -2.70 -24.89 -6.39
N MET A 444 -4.03 -24.72 -6.36
CA MET A 444 -5.00 -25.75 -5.95
C MET A 444 -5.84 -26.32 -7.11
N VAL A 445 -5.98 -25.58 -8.21
CA VAL A 445 -6.83 -25.96 -9.36
C VAL A 445 -6.02 -26.02 -10.66
N SER A 446 -6.63 -26.47 -11.76
CA SER A 446 -5.93 -26.51 -13.06
C SER A 446 -5.49 -25.12 -13.49
N GLY A 447 -4.18 -24.94 -13.67
CA GLY A 447 -3.59 -23.69 -14.11
C GLY A 447 -4.13 -23.22 -15.45
N LYS A 448 -4.37 -24.16 -16.39
CA LYS A 448 -4.94 -23.82 -17.70
C LYS A 448 -6.32 -23.16 -17.58
N GLU A 449 -7.25 -23.82 -16.89
CA GLU A 449 -8.63 -23.32 -16.76
C GLU A 449 -8.69 -21.97 -16.05
N LEU A 450 -7.93 -21.82 -14.96
CA LEU A 450 -7.90 -20.60 -14.19
C LEU A 450 -7.32 -19.42 -14.98
N PHE A 451 -6.20 -19.63 -15.66
CA PHE A 451 -5.55 -18.59 -16.45
C PHE A 451 -6.36 -18.21 -17.69
N ASP A 452 -7.02 -19.17 -18.34
CA ASP A 452 -7.96 -18.87 -19.44
C ASP A 452 -9.05 -17.92 -18.95
N ILE A 453 -9.64 -18.15 -17.77
CA ILE A 453 -10.64 -17.25 -17.17
C ILE A 453 -10.03 -15.86 -16.90
N PHE A 454 -8.87 -15.78 -16.25
CA PHE A 454 -8.26 -14.48 -15.96
C PHE A 454 -7.99 -13.66 -17.22
N ILE A 455 -7.47 -14.27 -18.27
CA ILE A 455 -7.13 -13.54 -19.50
C ILE A 455 -8.41 -13.19 -20.26
N GLU A 456 -9.39 -14.09 -20.35
CA GLU A 456 -10.68 -13.83 -20.99
C GLU A 456 -11.46 -12.67 -20.36
N GLU A 457 -11.42 -12.56 -19.03
CA GLU A 457 -12.12 -11.50 -18.30
C GLU A 457 -11.30 -10.20 -18.20
N GLY A 458 -10.08 -10.16 -18.75
CA GLY A 458 -9.19 -8.99 -18.73
C GLY A 458 -8.39 -8.83 -17.42
N ALA A 459 -8.47 -9.78 -16.49
CA ALA A 459 -7.74 -9.81 -15.23
C ALA A 459 -6.26 -10.26 -15.39
N VAL A 460 -5.55 -9.71 -16.38
CA VAL A 460 -4.20 -10.14 -16.76
C VAL A 460 -3.16 -9.84 -15.68
N MET A 461 -3.31 -8.74 -14.95
CA MET A 461 -2.45 -8.43 -13.80
C MET A 461 -2.58 -9.49 -12.70
N LEU A 462 -3.79 -10.00 -12.48
CA LEU A 462 -4.02 -11.09 -11.54
C LEU A 462 -3.33 -12.36 -12.04
N ALA A 463 -3.51 -12.73 -13.32
CA ALA A 463 -2.81 -13.87 -13.93
C ALA A 463 -1.29 -13.78 -13.76
N GLY A 464 -0.70 -12.60 -14.02
CA GLY A 464 0.73 -12.35 -13.82
C GLY A 464 1.18 -12.58 -12.38
N ASN A 465 0.43 -12.05 -11.41
CA ASN A 465 0.75 -12.20 -10.00
C ASN A 465 0.54 -13.63 -9.47
N SER A 466 -0.21 -14.46 -10.19
CA SER A 466 -0.42 -15.88 -9.88
C SER A 466 0.63 -16.81 -10.51
N LEU A 467 1.55 -16.30 -11.34
CA LEU A 467 2.53 -17.13 -12.07
C LEU A 467 3.47 -17.94 -11.17
N ALA A 468 3.78 -17.46 -9.96
CA ALA A 468 4.63 -18.18 -9.02
C ALA A 468 3.89 -19.27 -8.22
N GLU A 469 2.56 -19.29 -8.28
CA GLU A 469 1.74 -20.22 -7.49
C GLU A 469 1.33 -21.46 -8.30
N VAL A 470 1.21 -21.28 -9.62
CA VAL A 470 0.71 -22.31 -10.53
C VAL A 470 1.79 -23.33 -10.87
N GLN A 471 1.45 -24.63 -10.78
CA GLN A 471 2.38 -25.72 -11.06
C GLN A 471 2.28 -26.26 -12.50
N ASP A 472 1.08 -26.30 -13.07
CA ASP A 472 0.76 -27.01 -14.32
C ASP A 472 0.39 -26.08 -15.50
N LEU A 473 0.92 -24.86 -15.53
CA LEU A 473 0.59 -23.90 -16.58
C LEU A 473 1.26 -24.28 -17.93
N PRO A 474 0.49 -24.46 -19.02
CA PRO A 474 1.10 -24.77 -20.31
C PRO A 474 1.95 -23.61 -20.83
N GLU A 475 2.99 -23.94 -21.62
CA GLU A 475 3.97 -22.97 -22.11
C GLU A 475 3.32 -21.82 -22.91
N GLY A 476 2.31 -22.13 -23.72
CA GLY A 476 1.56 -21.14 -24.51
C GLY A 476 0.93 -20.05 -23.65
N GLN A 477 0.17 -20.43 -22.62
CA GLN A 477 -0.47 -19.52 -21.67
C GLN A 477 0.58 -18.70 -20.89
N SER A 478 1.66 -19.34 -20.43
CA SER A 478 2.74 -18.66 -19.71
C SER A 478 3.40 -17.58 -20.57
N LEU A 479 3.72 -17.90 -21.83
CA LEU A 479 4.27 -16.95 -22.79
C LEU A 479 3.29 -15.81 -23.09
N LEU A 480 2.00 -16.11 -23.22
CA LEU A 480 0.95 -15.12 -23.48
C LEU A 480 0.81 -14.12 -22.34
N VAL A 481 0.68 -14.58 -21.09
CA VAL A 481 0.59 -13.70 -19.91
C VAL A 481 1.81 -12.79 -19.82
N ARG A 482 3.01 -13.37 -19.97
CA ARG A 482 4.26 -12.61 -19.92
C ARG A 482 4.34 -11.59 -21.06
N GLN A 483 3.91 -11.93 -22.27
CA GLN A 483 3.83 -10.99 -23.38
C GLN A 483 2.88 -9.83 -23.04
N LEU A 484 1.68 -10.10 -22.52
CA LEU A 484 0.72 -9.06 -22.16
C LEU A 484 1.25 -8.11 -21.07
N LEU A 485 2.12 -8.61 -20.17
CA LEU A 485 2.74 -7.85 -19.08
C LEU A 485 4.11 -7.25 -19.43
N LYS A 486 4.56 -7.38 -20.68
CA LYS A 486 5.88 -6.91 -21.18
C LYS A 486 6.19 -5.45 -20.85
N TYR A 487 5.19 -4.59 -20.88
CA TYR A 487 5.33 -3.13 -20.71
C TYR A 487 4.90 -2.64 -19.32
N GLN A 488 4.85 -3.52 -18.32
CA GLN A 488 4.69 -3.09 -16.93
C GLN A 488 5.97 -2.41 -16.40
N CYS A 489 5.78 -1.53 -15.43
CA CYS A 489 6.82 -0.69 -14.82
C CYS A 489 7.89 -1.53 -14.11
N HIS A 490 9.16 -1.20 -14.33
CA HIS A 490 10.30 -1.88 -13.74
C HIS A 490 10.39 -1.63 -12.24
N GLU A 491 10.29 -0.38 -11.82
CA GLU A 491 10.59 0.01 -10.45
C GLU A 491 9.50 -0.45 -9.49
N SER A 492 8.23 -0.25 -9.89
CA SER A 492 7.09 -0.63 -9.06
C SER A 492 6.70 -2.11 -9.17
N LEU A 493 7.04 -2.79 -10.27
CA LEU A 493 6.68 -4.19 -10.53
C LEU A 493 7.90 -5.00 -11.01
N PRO A 494 8.97 -5.11 -10.20
CA PRO A 494 10.21 -5.77 -10.59
C PRO A 494 10.03 -7.25 -10.97
N GLN A 495 8.99 -7.92 -10.45
CA GLN A 495 8.67 -9.31 -10.79
C GLN A 495 8.35 -9.52 -12.27
N PHE A 496 7.90 -8.49 -12.98
CA PHE A 496 7.60 -8.58 -14.41
C PHE A 496 8.79 -8.22 -15.31
N LYS A 497 9.95 -7.86 -14.75
CA LYS A 497 11.16 -7.57 -15.54
C LYS A 497 11.52 -8.65 -16.58
N PRO A 498 11.41 -9.97 -16.29
CA PRO A 498 11.71 -11.01 -17.28
C PRO A 498 10.76 -11.04 -18.48
N CYS A 499 9.55 -10.47 -18.37
CA CYS A 499 8.55 -10.43 -19.44
C CYS A 499 9.04 -9.70 -20.71
N ARG A 500 10.06 -8.84 -20.57
CA ARG A 500 10.66 -8.09 -21.69
C ARG A 500 11.44 -8.95 -22.67
N LEU A 501 11.80 -10.17 -22.26
CA LEU A 501 12.51 -11.12 -23.12
C LEU A 501 11.57 -11.91 -24.03
N ILE A 502 10.25 -11.79 -23.84
CA ILE A 502 9.27 -12.50 -24.64
C ILE A 502 9.20 -11.91 -26.05
N ARG A 503 9.20 -12.81 -27.04
CA ARG A 503 9.06 -12.48 -28.45
C ARG A 503 7.67 -12.89 -28.92
N VAL A 504 7.00 -11.99 -29.62
CA VAL A 504 5.64 -12.20 -30.16
C VAL A 504 5.55 -13.49 -30.99
N LYS A 505 6.57 -13.78 -31.80
CA LYS A 505 6.65 -15.02 -32.60
C LYS A 505 6.58 -16.30 -31.77
N ASP A 506 7.13 -16.30 -30.57
CA ASP A 506 7.14 -17.48 -29.70
C ASP A 506 5.74 -17.70 -29.10
N VAL A 507 5.02 -16.62 -28.81
CA VAL A 507 3.62 -16.68 -28.36
C VAL A 507 2.72 -17.29 -29.43
N TRP A 508 2.81 -16.81 -30.68
CA TRP A 508 2.01 -17.35 -31.79
C TRP A 508 2.36 -18.81 -32.12
N LYS A 509 3.61 -19.22 -31.96
CA LYS A 509 4.03 -20.60 -32.23
C LYS A 509 3.52 -21.59 -31.18
N SER A 510 3.40 -21.15 -29.92
CA SER A 510 3.07 -22.01 -28.79
C SER A 510 1.58 -22.03 -28.42
N ASN A 511 0.73 -21.29 -29.14
CA ASN A 511 -0.71 -21.21 -28.90
C ASN A 511 -1.51 -21.52 -30.17
N ASP A 512 -2.76 -21.94 -29.99
CA ASP A 512 -3.70 -22.10 -31.09
C ASP A 512 -4.09 -20.73 -31.69
N GLU A 513 -4.13 -20.65 -33.03
CA GLU A 513 -4.36 -19.40 -33.76
C GLU A 513 -5.79 -18.87 -33.57
N GLU A 514 -6.80 -19.75 -33.61
CA GLU A 514 -8.20 -19.36 -33.45
C GLU A 514 -8.47 -18.88 -32.02
N TYR A 515 -7.91 -19.57 -31.03
CA TYR A 515 -7.95 -19.15 -29.63
C TYR A 515 -7.34 -17.75 -29.44
N LEU A 516 -6.11 -17.53 -29.92
CA LEU A 516 -5.46 -16.22 -29.78
C LEU A 516 -6.25 -15.11 -30.45
N GLN A 517 -6.75 -15.31 -31.67
CA GLN A 517 -7.52 -14.29 -32.38
C GLN A 517 -8.83 -13.95 -31.64
N SER A 518 -9.56 -14.96 -31.18
CA SER A 518 -10.78 -14.79 -30.39
C SER A 518 -10.50 -13.99 -29.11
N LEU A 519 -9.43 -14.34 -28.41
CA LEU A 519 -9.04 -13.70 -27.17
C LEU A 519 -8.58 -12.25 -27.38
N LEU A 520 -7.72 -11.97 -28.36
CA LEU A 520 -7.26 -10.61 -28.66
C LEU A 520 -8.44 -9.70 -29.01
N LYS A 521 -9.38 -10.20 -29.80
CA LYS A 521 -10.62 -9.47 -30.11
C LYS A 521 -11.44 -9.20 -28.84
N ARG A 522 -11.47 -10.13 -27.88
CA ARG A 522 -12.14 -9.96 -26.59
C ARG A 522 -11.46 -8.89 -25.74
N LEU A 523 -10.14 -8.91 -25.61
CA LEU A 523 -9.34 -7.95 -24.84
C LEU A 523 -9.42 -6.50 -25.38
N LEU A 524 -9.72 -6.33 -26.67
CA LEU A 524 -9.94 -5.01 -27.27
C LEU A 524 -11.30 -4.40 -26.90
N LYS A 525 -12.28 -5.21 -26.49
CA LYS A 525 -13.60 -4.72 -26.10
C LYS A 525 -13.55 -3.96 -24.78
N ARG A 526 -14.38 -2.92 -24.68
CA ARG A 526 -14.54 -2.06 -23.51
C ARG A 526 -14.72 -2.83 -22.19
N GLU A 527 -15.52 -3.89 -22.19
CA GLU A 527 -15.84 -4.70 -21.00
C GLU A 527 -14.63 -5.42 -20.38
N HIS A 528 -13.66 -5.84 -21.20
CA HIS A 528 -12.47 -6.60 -20.76
C HIS A 528 -11.17 -5.81 -20.94
N ARG A 529 -11.28 -4.51 -21.21
CA ARG A 529 -10.14 -3.65 -21.52
C ARG A 529 -9.38 -3.31 -20.24
N ASP A 530 -8.06 -3.45 -20.32
CA ASP A 530 -7.11 -2.89 -19.38
C ASP A 530 -6.06 -2.08 -20.16
N SER A 531 -6.03 -0.77 -19.94
CA SER A 531 -5.11 0.14 -20.64
C SER A 531 -3.63 -0.30 -20.55
N ARG A 532 -3.25 -0.95 -19.44
CA ARG A 532 -1.86 -1.34 -19.12
C ARG A 532 -1.30 -2.42 -20.03
N ILE A 533 -2.16 -3.20 -20.70
CA ILE A 533 -1.73 -4.31 -21.57
C ILE A 533 -1.97 -4.04 -23.05
N LEU A 534 -2.75 -3.01 -23.41
CA LEU A 534 -3.22 -2.82 -24.78
C LEU A 534 -2.09 -2.64 -25.79
N PHE A 535 -0.97 -2.04 -25.40
CA PHE A 535 0.17 -1.93 -26.31
C PHE A 535 0.70 -3.31 -26.72
N SER A 536 0.71 -4.28 -25.81
CA SER A 536 1.08 -5.66 -26.10
C SER A 536 0.01 -6.38 -26.92
N VAL A 537 -1.28 -6.12 -26.67
CA VAL A 537 -2.39 -6.63 -27.49
C VAL A 537 -2.24 -6.15 -28.94
N PHE A 538 -1.94 -4.86 -29.15
CA PHE A 538 -1.64 -4.32 -30.47
C PHE A 538 -0.42 -4.98 -31.10
N GLU A 539 0.67 -5.19 -30.34
CA GLU A 539 1.87 -5.90 -30.81
C GLU A 539 1.52 -7.29 -31.36
N LEU A 540 0.63 -8.03 -30.68
CA LEU A 540 0.17 -9.36 -31.11
C LEU A 540 -0.72 -9.31 -32.36
N VAL A 541 -1.67 -8.37 -32.43
CA VAL A 541 -2.58 -8.19 -33.58
C VAL A 541 -1.82 -7.75 -34.84
N LEU A 542 -0.88 -6.82 -34.69
CA LEU A 542 -0.09 -6.28 -35.79
C LEU A 542 0.86 -7.32 -36.37
N PHE A 543 1.50 -8.13 -35.52
CA PHE A 543 2.39 -9.20 -35.98
C PHE A 543 1.69 -10.19 -36.92
N LYS A 544 0.41 -10.50 -36.67
CA LYS A 544 -0.37 -11.38 -37.55
C LYS A 544 -0.64 -10.77 -38.94
N ASN A 545 -0.57 -9.45 -39.04
CA ASN A 545 -0.77 -8.68 -40.25
C ASN A 545 0.56 -8.20 -40.87
N ASP A 546 1.69 -8.82 -40.49
CA ASP A 546 3.05 -8.48 -40.94
C ASP A 546 3.44 -7.00 -40.68
N LEU A 547 2.95 -6.43 -39.58
CA LEU A 547 3.24 -5.06 -39.13
C LEU A 547 3.99 -5.06 -37.79
N ASP A 548 4.96 -4.15 -37.63
CA ASP A 548 5.69 -3.92 -36.39
C ASP A 548 5.33 -2.56 -35.78
N ILE A 549 4.75 -2.56 -34.57
CA ILE A 549 4.34 -1.32 -33.90
C ILE A 549 5.52 -0.39 -33.57
N HIS A 550 6.71 -0.93 -33.36
CA HIS A 550 7.90 -0.11 -33.07
C HIS A 550 8.40 0.60 -34.32
N GLU A 551 8.33 -0.06 -35.49
CA GLU A 551 8.61 0.58 -36.78
C GLU A 551 7.59 1.69 -37.07
N LEU A 552 6.31 1.46 -36.80
CA LEU A 552 5.26 2.47 -36.93
C LEU A 552 5.48 3.66 -35.98
N LEU A 553 5.93 3.40 -34.75
CA LEU A 553 6.30 4.43 -33.77
C LEU A 553 7.47 5.29 -34.25
N ASP A 554 8.55 4.67 -34.73
CA ASP A 554 9.75 5.37 -35.15
C ASP A 554 9.50 6.21 -36.41
N ASN A 555 8.61 5.74 -37.28
CA ASN A 555 8.24 6.40 -38.53
C ASN A 555 7.04 7.36 -38.39
N PHE A 556 6.38 7.40 -37.23
CA PHE A 556 5.14 8.14 -36.99
C PHE A 556 3.97 7.76 -37.92
N ASP A 557 3.92 6.51 -38.40
CA ASP A 557 2.91 6.04 -39.35
C ASP A 557 1.81 5.22 -38.70
N TRP A 558 0.61 5.79 -38.58
CA TRP A 558 -0.54 5.10 -38.00
C TRP A 558 -1.59 4.68 -39.03
N GLU A 559 -1.38 4.98 -40.31
CA GLU A 559 -2.32 4.63 -41.38
C GLU A 559 -2.52 3.12 -41.56
N PRO A 560 -1.50 2.26 -41.43
CA PRO A 560 -1.70 0.81 -41.50
C PRO A 560 -2.66 0.29 -40.43
N ILE A 561 -2.55 0.78 -39.19
CA ILE A 561 -3.41 0.39 -38.05
C ILE A 561 -4.88 0.74 -38.35
N ARG A 562 -5.13 1.90 -38.96
CA ARG A 562 -6.48 2.38 -39.30
C ARG A 562 -7.19 1.56 -40.36
N LYS A 563 -6.50 0.67 -41.07
CA LYS A 563 -7.08 -0.19 -42.13
C LYS A 563 -7.42 -1.59 -41.65
N LEU A 564 -6.97 -2.00 -40.48
CA LEU A 564 -7.21 -3.34 -39.94
C LEU A 564 -8.64 -3.47 -39.45
N GLU A 565 -9.33 -4.53 -39.90
CA GLU A 565 -10.73 -4.79 -39.55
C GLU A 565 -10.90 -5.09 -38.05
N GLU A 566 -9.94 -5.80 -37.46
CA GLU A 566 -9.92 -6.22 -36.06
C GLU A 566 -9.89 -5.03 -35.09
N LEU A 567 -9.34 -3.90 -35.52
CA LEU A 567 -9.19 -2.68 -34.72
C LEU A 567 -10.30 -1.64 -34.99
N GLN A 568 -11.14 -1.82 -36.02
CA GLN A 568 -12.15 -0.80 -36.37
C GLN A 568 -13.13 -0.52 -35.23
N ALA A 569 -13.59 -1.55 -34.53
CA ALA A 569 -14.52 -1.36 -33.41
C ALA A 569 -13.87 -0.52 -32.29
N PHE A 570 -12.60 -0.79 -31.99
CA PHE A 570 -11.83 -0.06 -30.99
C PHE A 570 -11.58 1.39 -31.42
N LEU A 571 -11.14 1.63 -32.65
CA LEU A 571 -10.78 2.96 -33.16
C LEU A 571 -12.01 3.88 -33.35
N ASN A 572 -13.19 3.31 -33.57
CA ASN A 572 -14.43 4.08 -33.73
C ASN A 572 -15.20 4.26 -32.41
N GLU A 573 -14.77 3.63 -31.32
CA GLU A 573 -15.48 3.64 -30.04
C GLU A 573 -15.62 5.05 -29.45
N SER A 574 -14.60 5.90 -29.57
CA SER A 574 -14.63 7.29 -29.08
C SER A 574 -15.72 8.17 -29.75
N ARG A 575 -16.32 7.68 -30.84
CA ARG A 575 -17.41 8.35 -31.57
C ARG A 575 -18.79 7.70 -31.32
N ASP A 576 -18.84 6.58 -30.61
CA ASP A 576 -20.09 5.87 -30.30
C ASP A 576 -20.72 6.39 -29.00
N GLY A 577 -21.69 7.29 -29.13
CA GLY A 577 -22.40 7.87 -27.97
C GLY A 577 -23.20 6.89 -27.13
N ASN A 578 -23.36 5.62 -27.54
CA ASN A 578 -23.94 4.59 -26.69
C ASN A 578 -22.93 3.99 -25.70
N GLN A 579 -21.63 4.10 -26.00
CA GLN A 579 -20.55 3.52 -25.19
C GLN A 579 -19.79 4.57 -24.38
N VAL A 580 -19.68 5.79 -24.91
CA VAL A 580 -18.89 6.88 -24.30
C VAL A 580 -19.71 8.15 -24.14
N SER A 581 -19.32 8.98 -23.17
CA SER A 581 -19.87 10.31 -22.98
C SER A 581 -19.27 11.30 -23.99
N LEU A 582 -20.00 11.53 -25.08
CA LEU A 582 -19.60 12.50 -26.11
C LEU A 582 -19.46 13.93 -25.56
N SER A 583 -20.17 14.27 -24.48
CA SER A 583 -20.04 15.59 -23.83
C SER A 583 -18.70 15.73 -23.10
N LYS A 584 -18.24 14.69 -22.39
CA LYS A 584 -16.92 14.66 -21.76
C LYS A 584 -15.81 14.68 -22.81
N ILE A 585 -15.94 13.89 -23.88
CA ILE A 585 -14.98 13.89 -25.00
C ILE A 585 -14.91 15.27 -25.66
N LYS A 586 -16.06 15.90 -25.95
CA LYS A 586 -16.10 17.23 -26.57
C LYS A 586 -15.51 18.31 -25.67
N LYS A 587 -15.77 18.26 -24.35
CA LYS A 587 -15.27 19.26 -23.39
C LYS A 587 -13.77 19.16 -23.18
N PHE A 588 -13.26 17.96 -22.87
CA PHE A 588 -11.86 17.76 -22.50
C PHE A 588 -10.97 17.41 -23.69
N GLY A 589 -11.53 16.99 -24.82
CA GLY A 589 -10.87 16.84 -26.11
C GLY A 589 -11.05 18.03 -27.05
N GLU A 590 -11.37 19.22 -26.51
CA GLU A 590 -11.42 20.45 -27.28
C GLU A 590 -10.05 20.72 -27.94
N MET A 591 -10.05 21.05 -29.23
CA MET A 591 -8.84 21.27 -30.02
C MET A 591 -8.66 22.76 -30.34
N VAL A 592 -7.42 23.21 -30.33
CA VAL A 592 -6.96 24.55 -30.72
C VAL A 592 -6.15 24.42 -32.00
N THR A 593 -6.45 25.25 -33.00
CA THR A 593 -5.70 25.28 -34.26
C THR A 593 -4.47 26.17 -34.15
N VAL A 594 -3.30 25.60 -34.46
CA VAL A 594 -2.02 26.31 -34.55
C VAL A 594 -1.70 26.53 -36.04
N PRO A 595 -1.60 27.80 -36.49
CA PRO A 595 -1.47 28.11 -37.91
C PRO A 595 -0.11 27.67 -38.47
N LYS A 596 -0.09 27.40 -39.79
CA LYS A 596 1.14 27.21 -40.55
C LYS A 596 2.10 28.40 -40.36
N GLY A 597 3.40 28.11 -40.25
CA GLY A 597 4.43 29.14 -40.27
C GLY A 597 5.70 28.80 -39.48
N ARG A 598 6.68 29.68 -39.61
CA ARG A 598 7.99 29.63 -38.94
C ARG A 598 7.88 30.03 -37.47
N PHE A 599 8.62 29.35 -36.60
CA PHE A 599 8.75 29.70 -35.19
C PHE A 599 10.16 29.42 -34.66
N ILE A 600 10.49 30.04 -33.54
CA ILE A 600 11.75 29.84 -32.81
C ILE A 600 11.66 28.53 -32.02
N TYR A 601 12.56 27.61 -32.30
CA TYR A 601 12.65 26.33 -31.60
C TYR A 601 13.84 26.34 -30.64
N GLN A 602 13.61 25.92 -29.39
CA GLN A 602 14.60 25.95 -28.32
C GLN A 602 15.21 27.35 -28.11
N GLU A 603 16.54 27.43 -28.08
CA GLU A 603 17.31 28.66 -27.89
C GLU A 603 17.96 29.12 -29.21
N GLU A 604 17.45 28.67 -30.36
CA GLU A 604 17.95 29.04 -31.69
C GLU A 604 17.39 30.41 -32.10
N ASP A 605 18.24 31.45 -32.08
CA ASP A 605 17.83 32.85 -32.35
C ASP A 605 18.04 33.27 -33.82
N ASP A 606 18.73 32.48 -34.64
CA ASP A 606 19.03 32.82 -36.03
C ASP A 606 17.81 32.58 -36.95
N GLU A 607 17.53 33.49 -37.89
CA GLU A 607 16.41 33.37 -38.84
C GLU A 607 16.51 32.13 -39.75
N GLU A 608 17.72 31.62 -39.95
CA GLU A 608 18.01 30.42 -40.74
C GLU A 608 17.65 29.13 -39.98
N ASP A 609 17.59 29.17 -38.64
CA ASP A 609 17.29 28.01 -37.78
C ASP A 609 15.80 27.90 -37.42
N LYS A 610 14.97 28.86 -37.86
CA LYS A 610 13.52 28.82 -37.61
C LYS A 610 12.86 27.63 -38.31
N ILE A 611 12.21 26.81 -37.52
CA ILE A 611 11.47 25.65 -38.00
C ILE A 611 10.14 26.08 -38.60
N ASN A 612 9.84 25.58 -39.80
CA ASN A 612 8.56 25.80 -40.46
C ASN A 612 7.63 24.60 -40.25
N LEU A 613 6.46 24.83 -39.65
CA LEU A 613 5.45 23.79 -39.46
C LEU A 613 4.19 24.09 -40.28
N GLU A 614 3.59 23.07 -40.88
CA GLU A 614 2.23 23.05 -41.40
C GLU A 614 1.21 23.34 -40.28
N GLU A 615 -0.03 23.64 -40.68
CA GLU A 615 -1.13 23.80 -39.75
C GLU A 615 -1.46 22.46 -39.06
N PHE A 616 -1.68 22.51 -37.75
CA PHE A 616 -2.15 21.37 -36.96
C PHE A 616 -3.10 21.85 -35.87
N SER A 617 -3.81 20.92 -35.25
CA SER A 617 -4.63 21.21 -34.07
C SER A 617 -4.15 20.41 -32.87
N ILE A 618 -4.07 21.03 -31.70
CA ILE A 618 -3.62 20.41 -30.45
C ILE A 618 -4.71 20.51 -29.39
N MET A 619 -4.83 19.52 -28.52
CA MET A 619 -5.78 19.59 -27.40
C MET A 619 -5.50 20.84 -26.54
N LYS A 620 -6.59 21.54 -26.22
CA LYS A 620 -6.59 22.75 -25.38
C LYS A 620 -6.09 22.47 -23.97
N PHE A 621 -6.48 21.33 -23.42
CA PHE A 621 -6.14 20.87 -22.08
C PHE A 621 -5.31 19.58 -22.16
N PRO A 622 -4.47 19.28 -21.15
CA PRO A 622 -4.00 17.92 -20.98
C PRO A 622 -5.19 16.96 -20.76
N ALA A 623 -5.01 15.70 -21.13
CA ALA A 623 -6.04 14.69 -20.94
C ALA A 623 -6.39 14.56 -19.46
N THR A 624 -7.68 14.63 -19.14
CA THR A 624 -8.18 14.57 -17.76
C THR A 624 -8.52 13.16 -17.32
N ASN A 625 -8.68 12.94 -16.01
CA ASN A 625 -9.21 11.68 -15.46
C ASN A 625 -10.56 11.32 -16.08
N ALA A 626 -11.45 12.31 -16.27
CA ALA A 626 -12.75 12.12 -16.90
C ALA A 626 -12.67 11.65 -18.36
N LEU A 627 -11.72 12.20 -19.13
CA LEU A 627 -11.49 11.81 -20.52
C LEU A 627 -10.86 10.42 -20.59
N TYR A 628 -9.86 10.15 -19.76
CA TYR A 628 -9.18 8.86 -19.71
C TYR A 628 -10.14 7.72 -19.27
N ALA A 629 -11.08 7.99 -18.37
CA ALA A 629 -12.14 7.05 -18.00
C ALA A 629 -13.11 6.72 -19.17
N GLN A 630 -13.17 7.57 -20.21
CA GLN A 630 -13.90 7.21 -21.43
C GLN A 630 -13.12 6.17 -22.26
N PHE A 631 -11.79 6.16 -22.19
CA PHE A 631 -10.96 5.18 -22.86
C PHE A 631 -10.87 3.86 -22.09
N ASP A 632 -10.63 3.94 -20.78
CA ASP A 632 -10.52 2.81 -19.86
C ASP A 632 -11.64 2.90 -18.82
N PRO A 633 -12.73 2.11 -18.95
CA PRO A 633 -13.84 2.14 -17.99
C PRO A 633 -13.46 1.65 -16.60
N GLN A 634 -12.32 0.95 -16.46
CA GLN A 634 -11.79 0.47 -15.19
C GLN A 634 -10.76 1.44 -14.59
N HIS A 635 -10.59 2.64 -15.19
CA HIS A 635 -9.63 3.63 -14.73
C HIS A 635 -9.86 3.99 -13.25
N LYS A 636 -8.85 3.67 -12.44
CA LYS A 636 -8.67 4.20 -11.09
C LYS A 636 -7.45 5.11 -11.10
N THR A 637 -7.58 6.29 -10.51
CA THR A 637 -6.45 7.22 -10.36
C THR A 637 -5.32 6.54 -9.61
N ARG A 638 -4.15 6.41 -10.25
CA ARG A 638 -3.00 5.66 -9.69
C ARG A 638 -2.35 6.37 -8.52
N TYR A 639 -2.46 7.70 -8.49
CA TYR A 639 -1.96 8.55 -7.44
C TYR A 639 -3.07 9.46 -6.92
N PRO A 640 -4.08 8.91 -6.22
CA PRO A 640 -5.27 9.65 -5.80
C PRO A 640 -4.94 10.83 -4.86
N ARG A 641 -3.82 10.74 -4.13
CA ARG A 641 -3.33 11.85 -3.30
C ARG A 641 -2.99 13.11 -4.12
N TYR A 642 -2.58 12.94 -5.37
CA TYR A 642 -2.06 14.02 -6.22
C TYR A 642 -2.98 14.37 -7.39
N SER A 643 -3.82 13.45 -7.86
CA SER A 643 -4.85 13.69 -8.88
C SER A 643 -6.01 12.72 -8.65
N TRP A 644 -7.16 13.26 -8.28
CA TRP A 644 -8.38 12.53 -7.91
C TRP A 644 -9.60 13.00 -8.71
N GLU A 645 -9.75 14.32 -8.87
CA GLU A 645 -10.93 14.93 -9.47
C GLU A 645 -11.04 14.65 -10.97
N GLU A 646 -12.27 14.69 -11.47
CA GLU A 646 -12.60 14.39 -12.87
C GLU A 646 -11.89 15.32 -13.87
N ASP A 647 -11.73 16.59 -13.52
CA ASP A 647 -11.16 17.64 -14.37
C ASP A 647 -9.68 17.92 -14.08
N GLN A 648 -9.04 17.12 -13.22
CA GLN A 648 -7.60 17.11 -13.08
C GLN A 648 -6.94 16.26 -14.19
N PRO A 649 -5.69 16.55 -14.58
CA PRO A 649 -4.93 15.74 -15.51
C PRO A 649 -4.83 14.28 -15.04
N VAL A 650 -4.95 13.34 -15.97
CA VAL A 650 -4.56 11.96 -15.71
C VAL A 650 -3.04 11.88 -15.55
N ILE A 651 -2.59 11.24 -14.47
CA ILE A 651 -1.17 11.07 -14.13
C ILE A 651 -0.84 9.60 -13.88
N GLY A 652 0.45 9.28 -13.90
CA GLY A 652 0.92 7.91 -13.65
C GLY A 652 0.66 6.99 -14.83
N ILE A 653 0.64 7.51 -16.04
CA ILE A 653 0.54 6.75 -17.30
C ILE A 653 1.92 6.68 -17.95
N ASN A 654 2.24 5.53 -18.55
CA ASN A 654 3.48 5.38 -19.29
C ASN A 654 3.30 5.83 -20.75
N TYR A 655 4.40 5.87 -21.51
CA TYR A 655 4.39 6.31 -22.90
C TYR A 655 3.50 5.42 -23.79
N PHE A 656 3.57 4.10 -23.60
CA PHE A 656 2.85 3.12 -24.41
C PHE A 656 1.33 3.23 -24.26
N GLU A 657 0.85 3.42 -23.03
CA GLU A 657 -0.56 3.70 -22.73
C GLU A 657 -1.02 5.01 -23.41
N SER A 658 -0.17 6.03 -23.38
CA SER A 658 -0.44 7.34 -23.99
C SER A 658 -0.59 7.26 -25.51
N VAL A 659 0.23 6.43 -26.17
CA VAL A 659 0.13 6.14 -27.60
C VAL A 659 -1.21 5.48 -27.93
N ILE A 660 -1.57 4.40 -27.24
CA ILE A 660 -2.82 3.68 -27.52
C ILE A 660 -4.05 4.55 -27.23
N PHE A 661 -4.04 5.33 -26.16
CA PHE A 661 -5.09 6.30 -25.87
C PHE A 661 -5.25 7.30 -27.03
N SER A 662 -4.14 7.84 -27.53
CA SER A 662 -4.20 8.81 -28.63
C SER A 662 -4.80 8.19 -29.90
N LEU A 663 -4.46 6.93 -30.20
CA LEU A 663 -5.03 6.18 -31.33
C LEU A 663 -6.53 5.93 -31.16
N TRP A 664 -6.99 5.57 -29.96
CA TRP A 664 -8.41 5.37 -29.64
C TRP A 664 -9.22 6.66 -29.83
N LEU A 665 -8.64 7.81 -29.49
CA LEU A 665 -9.25 9.12 -29.72
C LEU A 665 -9.22 9.55 -31.21
N GLY A 666 -8.53 8.78 -32.07
CA GLY A 666 -8.32 9.09 -33.48
C GLY A 666 -7.25 10.16 -33.73
N LEU A 667 -6.39 10.41 -32.74
CA LEU A 667 -5.34 11.42 -32.72
C LEU A 667 -3.94 10.77 -32.62
N ARG A 668 -2.91 11.58 -32.36
CA ARG A 668 -1.56 11.13 -31.99
C ARG A 668 -0.98 11.99 -30.87
N LEU A 669 0.11 11.54 -30.24
CA LEU A 669 0.90 12.41 -29.38
C LEU A 669 1.53 13.57 -30.18
N PRO A 670 1.78 14.73 -29.56
CA PRO A 670 2.48 15.83 -30.20
C PRO A 670 3.93 15.45 -30.50
N THR A 671 4.45 16.00 -31.60
CA THR A 671 5.90 16.15 -31.73
C THR A 671 6.38 17.24 -30.76
N GLU A 672 7.63 17.14 -30.32
CA GLU A 672 8.27 18.16 -29.48
C GLU A 672 8.13 19.58 -30.05
N LYS A 673 8.33 19.72 -31.37
CA LYS A 673 8.25 20.98 -32.12
C LYS A 673 6.82 21.55 -32.13
N GLU A 674 5.82 20.70 -32.36
CA GLU A 674 4.41 21.12 -32.31
C GLU A 674 4.00 21.59 -30.91
N TRP A 675 4.44 20.85 -29.88
CA TRP A 675 4.17 21.21 -28.50
C TRP A 675 4.76 22.59 -28.18
N GLU A 676 6.03 22.81 -28.53
CA GLU A 676 6.71 24.07 -28.24
C GLU A 676 6.09 25.26 -29.00
N LYS A 677 5.78 25.10 -30.29
CA LYS A 677 5.08 26.14 -31.05
C LYS A 677 3.74 26.46 -30.41
N ALA A 678 2.96 25.45 -30.03
CA ALA A 678 1.67 25.64 -29.36
C ALA A 678 1.79 26.39 -28.02
N ALA A 679 2.90 26.21 -27.30
CA ALA A 679 3.21 26.84 -26.03
C ALA A 679 3.60 28.33 -26.19
N ARG A 680 4.53 28.63 -27.09
CA ARG A 680 5.22 29.94 -27.10
C ARG A 680 4.92 30.84 -28.28
N GLY A 681 4.16 30.39 -29.28
CA GLY A 681 3.89 31.21 -30.46
C GLY A 681 5.07 31.28 -31.43
N THR A 682 5.11 32.36 -32.22
CA THR A 682 6.20 32.64 -33.19
C THR A 682 7.19 33.69 -32.70
N ASP A 683 6.89 34.35 -31.57
CA ASP A 683 7.64 35.45 -30.96
C ASP A 683 8.64 34.99 -29.88
N GLY A 684 8.82 33.67 -29.70
CA GLY A 684 9.90 33.12 -28.88
C GLY A 684 9.70 33.28 -27.37
N ARG A 685 8.47 33.25 -26.85
CA ARG A 685 8.21 33.45 -25.41
C ARG A 685 8.90 32.42 -24.51
N VAL A 686 9.36 32.86 -23.34
CA VAL A 686 9.95 32.00 -22.29
C VAL A 686 8.86 31.17 -21.59
N TYR A 687 7.72 31.80 -21.29
CA TYR A 687 6.52 31.19 -20.75
C TYR A 687 5.33 31.44 -21.68
N PRO A 688 4.22 30.69 -21.58
CA PRO A 688 3.08 30.86 -22.49
C PRO A 688 2.53 32.30 -22.53
N TRP A 689 2.56 32.98 -21.38
CA TRP A 689 2.13 34.37 -21.19
C TRP A 689 3.21 35.43 -21.51
N GLY A 690 4.43 35.04 -21.88
CA GLY A 690 5.53 35.94 -22.24
C GLY A 690 6.78 35.79 -21.38
N GLU A 691 7.35 36.91 -20.97
CA GLU A 691 8.53 36.97 -20.09
C GLU A 691 8.16 36.71 -18.62
N ALA A 692 9.16 36.32 -17.82
CA ALA A 692 8.98 36.15 -16.38
C ALA A 692 8.71 37.50 -15.70
N MET A 693 7.46 37.74 -15.28
CA MET A 693 7.07 38.93 -14.49
C MET A 693 7.23 38.71 -12.97
N GLY A 694 8.10 37.76 -12.57
CA GLY A 694 8.23 37.27 -11.19
C GLY A 694 7.36 36.04 -10.89
N TYR A 695 7.25 35.66 -9.61
CA TYR A 695 6.43 34.52 -9.16
C TYR A 695 4.96 34.93 -9.03
N GLU A 696 4.23 34.93 -10.14
CA GLU A 696 2.80 35.25 -10.15
C GLU A 696 1.93 34.01 -9.93
N LYS A 697 1.22 33.98 -8.80
CA LYS A 697 0.28 32.88 -8.49
C LYS A 697 -0.90 32.90 -9.49
N GLY A 698 -1.28 31.74 -9.99
CA GLY A 698 -2.44 31.58 -10.88
C GLY A 698 -2.12 31.49 -12.38
N PHE A 699 -0.85 31.58 -12.78
CA PHE A 699 -0.41 31.38 -14.16
C PHE A 699 0.10 29.97 -14.45
N ALA A 700 0.64 29.30 -13.44
CA ALA A 700 1.18 27.97 -13.54
C ALA A 700 1.02 27.23 -12.21
N ASN A 701 0.82 25.92 -12.28
CA ASN A 701 0.90 25.04 -11.11
C ASN A 701 2.31 24.44 -11.04
N THR A 702 3.15 24.99 -10.17
CA THR A 702 4.54 24.60 -9.92
C THR A 702 4.80 24.49 -8.42
N CYS A 703 5.91 23.88 -8.00
CA CYS A 703 6.17 23.71 -6.57
C CYS A 703 6.42 25.04 -5.82
N ASP A 704 6.70 26.13 -6.54
CA ASP A 704 6.81 27.48 -5.99
C ASP A 704 5.51 27.97 -5.32
N PHE A 705 4.36 27.42 -5.71
CA PHE A 705 3.04 27.82 -5.23
C PHE A 705 2.42 26.81 -4.23
N MET A 706 3.17 25.74 -3.89
CA MET A 706 3.01 24.79 -2.78
C MET A 706 1.68 24.01 -2.62
N GLU A 707 0.87 23.84 -3.67
CA GLU A 707 -0.32 22.96 -3.54
C GLU A 707 0.04 21.46 -3.51
N CYS A 708 1.24 21.08 -3.96
CA CYS A 708 1.77 19.71 -3.93
C CYS A 708 0.84 18.64 -4.56
N LYS A 709 0.04 19.04 -5.56
CA LYS A 709 -0.90 18.20 -6.31
C LYS A 709 -1.28 18.87 -7.64
N THR A 710 -1.96 18.13 -8.53
CA THR A 710 -2.56 18.71 -9.74
C THR A 710 -3.75 19.59 -9.38
N ASN A 711 -4.07 20.53 -10.26
CA ASN A 711 -5.25 21.38 -10.16
C ASN A 711 -6.15 21.17 -11.40
N SER A 712 -7.35 21.76 -11.39
CA SER A 712 -8.27 21.61 -12.53
C SER A 712 -7.64 22.19 -13.79
N VAL A 713 -7.74 21.49 -14.92
CA VAL A 713 -7.18 21.94 -16.21
C VAL A 713 -7.82 23.24 -16.73
N THR A 714 -8.91 23.68 -16.10
CA THR A 714 -9.65 24.88 -16.48
C THR A 714 -9.35 26.10 -15.60
N GLU A 715 -8.50 25.96 -14.59
CA GLU A 715 -8.32 26.97 -13.54
C GLU A 715 -7.35 28.10 -13.94
N LEU A 716 -6.29 27.78 -14.68
CA LEU A 716 -5.17 28.71 -14.93
C LEU A 716 -5.33 29.50 -16.24
N GLU A 717 -6.47 30.17 -16.41
CA GLU A 717 -6.75 31.00 -17.59
C GLU A 717 -5.69 32.09 -17.85
N PRO A 718 -5.13 32.79 -16.85
CA PRO A 718 -4.05 33.75 -17.07
C PRO A 718 -2.79 33.14 -17.69
N GLY A 719 -2.58 31.84 -17.49
CA GLY A 719 -1.45 31.07 -18.00
C GLY A 719 -1.59 30.55 -19.43
N MET A 720 -2.68 30.89 -20.14
CA MET A 720 -2.94 30.41 -21.49
C MET A 720 -1.82 30.77 -22.48
N SER A 721 -1.54 29.85 -23.39
CA SER A 721 -0.64 30.08 -24.52
C SER A 721 -1.21 31.09 -25.52
N PRO A 722 -0.39 31.64 -26.44
CA PRO A 722 -0.84 32.59 -27.46
C PRO A 722 -1.95 32.03 -28.37
N TYR A 723 -2.04 30.70 -28.47
CA TYR A 723 -3.05 30.01 -29.26
C TYR A 723 -4.25 29.55 -28.40
N GLY A 724 -4.19 29.67 -27.08
CA GLY A 724 -5.29 29.32 -26.16
C GLY A 724 -5.16 27.96 -25.48
N CYS A 725 -3.97 27.35 -25.48
CA CYS A 725 -3.71 26.11 -24.75
C CYS A 725 -3.47 26.39 -23.27
N PHE A 726 -4.06 25.59 -22.39
CA PHE A 726 -3.86 25.62 -20.94
C PHE A 726 -2.71 24.70 -20.53
N ASP A 727 -2.17 24.96 -19.34
CA ASP A 727 -1.15 24.13 -18.68
C ASP A 727 0.08 23.84 -19.57
N MET A 728 0.45 24.80 -20.43
CA MET A 728 1.69 24.73 -21.22
C MET A 728 2.93 25.14 -20.40
N ALA A 729 2.76 25.34 -19.09
CA ALA A 729 3.79 25.60 -18.10
C ALA A 729 3.28 25.14 -16.71
N GLY A 730 3.74 23.98 -16.25
CA GLY A 730 3.34 23.38 -14.97
C GLY A 730 2.18 22.38 -15.09
N ASN A 731 1.54 22.10 -13.96
CA ASN A 731 0.56 21.03 -13.75
C ASN A 731 1.17 19.64 -14.00
N VAL A 732 1.39 19.20 -15.25
CA VAL A 732 1.99 17.90 -15.56
C VAL A 732 2.95 17.97 -16.74
N TRP A 733 3.98 17.13 -16.70
CA TRP A 733 4.80 16.83 -17.87
C TRP A 733 3.97 16.09 -18.91
N GLU A 734 4.28 16.26 -20.19
CA GLU A 734 3.49 15.62 -21.25
C GLU A 734 4.36 14.87 -22.25
N TRP A 735 3.98 13.62 -22.52
CA TRP A 735 4.65 12.75 -23.48
C TRP A 735 4.62 13.33 -24.92
N CYS A 736 5.80 13.40 -25.53
CA CYS A 736 5.99 13.68 -26.95
C CYS A 736 6.45 12.43 -27.70
N MET A 737 6.28 12.40 -29.03
CA MET A 737 6.58 11.21 -29.85
C MET A 737 8.07 10.82 -29.88
N GLN A 738 8.97 11.81 -29.86
CA GLN A 738 10.39 11.58 -30.15
C GLN A 738 11.15 10.83 -29.05
N LEU A 739 12.11 10.01 -29.49
CA LEU A 739 13.22 9.55 -28.64
C LEU A 739 14.12 10.72 -28.26
N ASN A 740 14.69 10.64 -27.07
CA ASN A 740 15.83 11.47 -26.73
C ASN A 740 17.06 10.97 -27.51
N ALA A 741 17.51 11.72 -28.51
CA ALA A 741 18.58 11.35 -29.45
C ALA A 741 19.99 11.20 -28.83
N SER A 742 20.15 11.37 -27.51
CA SER A 742 21.42 11.07 -26.83
C SER A 742 21.79 9.58 -27.03
N LYS A 743 23.03 9.31 -27.48
CA LYS A 743 23.51 8.04 -28.07
C LYS A 743 23.33 6.75 -27.24
N HIS A 744 22.80 6.83 -26.02
CA HIS A 744 22.58 5.69 -25.12
C HIS A 744 21.21 5.71 -24.41
N SER A 745 20.27 6.55 -24.85
CA SER A 745 19.01 6.75 -24.15
C SER A 745 17.84 6.12 -24.89
N THR A 746 17.09 5.26 -24.19
CA THR A 746 15.78 4.74 -24.62
C THR A 746 14.62 5.61 -24.13
N THR A 747 14.93 6.78 -23.55
CA THR A 747 13.93 7.68 -22.96
C THR A 747 13.16 8.44 -24.04
N ARG A 748 11.93 8.83 -23.71
CA ARG A 748 11.07 9.66 -24.55
C ARG A 748 11.03 11.08 -23.99
N ILE A 749 10.88 12.04 -24.90
CA ILE A 749 10.85 13.45 -24.54
C ILE A 749 9.52 13.78 -23.85
N VAL A 750 9.59 14.62 -22.82
CA VAL A 750 8.45 15.30 -22.22
C VAL A 750 8.66 16.81 -22.16
N ARG A 751 7.55 17.57 -22.22
CA ARG A 751 7.54 19.03 -22.15
C ARG A 751 6.53 19.53 -21.10
N GLY A 752 6.64 20.80 -20.71
CA GLY A 752 5.64 21.50 -19.87
C GLY A 752 6.06 21.82 -18.43
N GLY A 753 6.90 21.01 -17.79
CA GLY A 753 7.08 21.12 -16.33
C GLY A 753 5.93 20.44 -15.57
N SER A 754 5.95 20.47 -14.24
CA SER A 754 4.85 19.90 -13.43
C SER A 754 4.70 20.62 -12.09
N TRP A 755 3.65 20.30 -11.36
CA TRP A 755 3.42 20.77 -9.98
C TRP A 755 4.56 20.42 -9.01
N MET A 756 5.41 19.44 -9.34
CA MET A 756 6.60 19.08 -8.53
C MET A 756 7.83 19.94 -8.82
N ASN A 757 7.86 20.66 -9.94
CA ASN A 757 9.05 21.33 -10.40
C ASN A 757 8.96 22.84 -10.17
N TYR A 758 10.10 23.48 -9.99
CA TYR A 758 10.20 24.92 -9.97
C TYR A 758 9.83 25.50 -11.34
N LEU A 759 9.32 26.72 -11.35
CA LEU A 759 8.88 27.46 -12.54
C LEU A 759 9.98 27.55 -13.62
N VAL A 760 11.26 27.53 -13.22
CA VAL A 760 12.38 27.53 -14.17
C VAL A 760 12.45 26.28 -15.06
N HIS A 761 11.84 25.16 -14.62
CA HIS A 761 11.71 23.91 -15.38
C HIS A 761 10.39 23.84 -16.18
N ALA A 762 9.53 24.87 -16.07
CA ALA A 762 8.26 24.96 -16.79
C ALA A 762 8.31 25.98 -17.95
N LYS A 763 9.51 26.36 -18.40
CA LYS A 763 9.69 27.20 -19.59
C LYS A 763 9.24 26.45 -20.85
N CYS A 764 8.72 27.16 -21.84
CA CYS A 764 8.19 26.55 -23.07
C CYS A 764 9.23 25.71 -23.83
N PHE A 765 10.50 26.11 -23.80
CA PHE A 765 11.58 25.39 -24.46
C PHE A 765 12.28 24.36 -23.55
N PHE A 766 11.91 24.28 -22.27
CA PHE A 766 12.52 23.31 -21.37
C PHE A 766 12.02 21.90 -21.73
N ARG A 767 12.96 20.96 -21.82
CA ARG A 767 12.68 19.55 -22.07
C ARG A 767 13.26 18.68 -20.99
N ASN A 768 12.55 17.60 -20.71
CA ASN A 768 13.06 16.51 -19.91
C ASN A 768 12.85 15.20 -20.69
N SER A 769 13.35 14.09 -20.17
CA SER A 769 13.14 12.79 -20.76
C SER A 769 12.99 11.72 -19.70
N PHE A 770 12.07 10.80 -19.94
CA PHE A 770 11.70 9.76 -18.99
C PHE A 770 11.69 8.38 -19.65
N ASP A 771 11.85 7.32 -18.86
CA ASP A 771 11.76 5.94 -19.37
C ASP A 771 10.32 5.69 -19.84
N PRO A 772 10.10 5.28 -21.11
CA PRO A 772 8.75 5.05 -21.64
C PRO A 772 7.98 3.92 -20.94
N ALA A 773 8.66 3.01 -20.23
CA ALA A 773 8.03 1.89 -19.53
C ALA A 773 7.57 2.24 -18.11
N GLU A 774 8.08 3.33 -17.52
CA GLU A 774 7.74 3.72 -16.16
C GLU A 774 6.50 4.64 -16.10
N ARG A 775 5.85 4.65 -14.94
CA ARG A 775 4.69 5.50 -14.64
C ARG A 775 5.12 6.55 -13.63
N TYR A 776 5.19 7.79 -14.07
CA TYR A 776 5.61 8.90 -13.22
C TYR A 776 4.39 9.67 -12.69
N LEU A 777 4.42 10.00 -11.41
CA LEU A 777 3.31 10.66 -10.71
C LEU A 777 3.04 12.11 -11.15
N ALA A 778 3.90 12.68 -11.98
CA ALA A 778 3.78 14.05 -12.51
C ALA A 778 3.78 14.10 -14.04
N VAL A 779 3.55 12.97 -14.72
CA VAL A 779 3.51 12.89 -16.19
C VAL A 779 2.11 12.45 -16.65
N GLY A 780 1.56 13.22 -17.59
CA GLY A 780 0.32 12.97 -18.32
C GLY A 780 0.55 13.06 -19.83
N LEU A 781 -0.48 13.46 -20.57
CA LEU A 781 -0.41 13.62 -22.02
C LEU A 781 -1.36 14.69 -22.56
N ARG A 782 -1.11 15.11 -23.79
CA ARG A 782 -2.12 15.73 -24.67
C ARG A 782 -1.99 15.16 -26.08
N CYS A 783 -2.98 15.41 -26.94
CA CYS A 783 -3.01 14.86 -28.30
C CYS A 783 -3.09 15.95 -29.37
N VAL A 784 -2.68 15.60 -30.59
CA VAL A 784 -2.65 16.44 -31.78
C VAL A 784 -3.40 15.76 -32.93
N SER A 785 -4.08 16.57 -33.74
CA SER A 785 -4.61 16.23 -35.05
C SER A 785 -3.83 17.01 -36.11
N GLY A 786 -3.31 16.33 -37.13
CA GLY A 786 -2.53 16.96 -38.19
C GLY A 786 -1.93 15.91 -39.14
N SER A 787 -1.17 16.38 -40.13
CA SER A 787 -0.37 15.51 -40.99
C SER A 787 0.63 14.68 -40.18
N ARG A 788 1.11 13.58 -40.79
CA ARG A 788 2.13 12.71 -40.19
C ARG A 788 3.42 13.46 -39.88
N PHE A 789 3.88 14.27 -40.83
CA PHE A 789 4.96 15.22 -40.66
C PHE A 789 4.39 16.61 -40.83
N THR A 790 4.51 17.44 -39.80
CA THR A 790 4.15 18.86 -39.88
C THR A 790 5.35 19.72 -40.24
N GLU A 791 6.58 19.23 -40.09
CA GLU A 791 7.77 19.96 -40.52
C GLU A 791 7.86 20.03 -42.03
N ILE A 792 8.09 21.25 -42.53
CA ILE A 792 8.26 21.54 -43.96
C ILE A 792 9.76 21.68 -44.19
N GLU A 793 10.33 20.73 -44.94
CA GLU A 793 11.70 20.86 -45.43
C GLU A 793 11.80 22.14 -46.28
N SER A 794 12.80 22.97 -46.02
CA SER A 794 13.12 24.07 -46.92
C SER A 794 13.48 23.45 -48.27
N GLU A 795 12.68 23.71 -49.30
CA GLU A 795 13.14 23.50 -50.67
C GLU A 795 14.43 24.31 -50.79
N ASP A 796 15.56 23.63 -50.96
CA ASP A 796 16.78 24.24 -51.44
C ASP A 796 16.39 24.95 -52.73
N THR A 797 16.28 26.28 -52.67
CA THR A 797 16.23 27.13 -53.87
C THR A 797 17.62 27.15 -54.50
N ASP A 798 18.05 25.99 -54.98
CA ASP A 798 19.00 25.87 -56.08
C ASP A 798 18.19 25.98 -57.37
N ASP A 799 17.83 27.20 -57.77
CA ASP A 799 17.55 27.60 -59.17
C ASP A 799 17.11 29.09 -59.23
N GLU A 800 18.09 30.01 -59.35
CA GLU A 800 18.26 31.02 -60.43
C GLU A 800 19.32 32.10 -60.09
#